data_AF-A0A2V1BQM0-F1
#
_entry.id   AF-A0A2V1BQM0-F1
#
_cell.length_a   1.000
_cell.length_b   1.000
_cell.length_c   1.000
_cell.angle_alpha   90.00
_cell.angle_beta   90.00
_cell.angle_gamma   90.00
#
_symmetry.space_group_name_H-M   'P 1'
#
loop_
_entity.id
_entity.type
_entity.pdbx_description
1 polymer ?
#
loop_
_entity_poly.entity_id
_entity_poly.type
_entity_poly.pdbx_seq_one_letter_code
_entity_poly.pdbx_strand_id
1 'polypeptide(L)'
;MAFSVVRAAITALSLTAYATALVSPAGHTVVVNGITYWAAPEPVSIISATADQLKSAATTGVDLIPLTVMEDKSSSFTTAVFRSLAGNYTASDDVFNIGFLQAVYLKHSGTAPATVKYPLGAALTEYGTKLFMSARAYQSSVEAQGYSITGWRTELPAGPYFMSTSTGEVYQAYRLYSDVQGAFTEGLKPNTDGSFSVLSASVSGVQSVTIGVPSKLYFTKTAAKPLAGVRVGIKDIYDIAGVKTSCGNRAYFDLYPARSKTATAVQNLIDAGAVVVGKMKTSQFANGESATSDWVDYHCPFNPRGDGYQDPSSSSSGPGAGIAAYEWLDLTLGSDTGGSIRGPSGVNGCYGNRPSTGLVSLDNTMPLSPDMDTAGFLVRDPLLWHTAAKAMYKENINSNFTSFPKKILTTGFPTSATSEAGTVLLDFLTKLSTFLNATTSALDINTLWSSTRPTEAAGNSLSQFMGTVYPILISQQQYRLFTLPFYSDYAAAHDGRRPFINPVPLTRWAYGQSFPATAEEQALANKTVFTDWWNSNVVLESEESCSESILLYPGASGNPNYRNTYRSAPGAPTGFSIGRVSNFAGVPDIVYPLGQASYQSTITLKTEFLPVTVDIVAAKGCDGMLFELAAALNKAGILKVPKTGSETF
;
A
#
# COMPACT_ATOMS: atom_id res chain seq x y z
N MET A 1 7.78 88.34 -8.38
CA MET A 1 6.42 87.79 -8.25
C MET A 1 6.17 86.87 -9.44
N ALA A 2 5.97 85.57 -9.20
CA ALA A 2 5.16 84.62 -9.98
C ALA A 2 5.60 83.18 -9.63
N PHE A 3 4.63 82.37 -9.25
CA PHE A 3 4.73 80.97 -8.81
C PHE A 3 5.21 80.03 -9.93
N SER A 4 5.94 78.94 -9.59
CA SER A 4 5.81 77.68 -10.33
C SER A 4 5.91 76.48 -9.40
N VAL A 5 4.93 75.60 -9.56
CA VAL A 5 4.52 74.49 -8.71
C VAL A 5 5.27 73.20 -9.05
N VAL A 6 5.59 72.43 -8.01
CA VAL A 6 6.14 71.06 -8.03
C VAL A 6 5.12 70.08 -8.64
N ARG A 7 5.55 69.20 -9.54
CA ARG A 7 4.84 67.95 -9.87
C ARG A 7 5.80 66.76 -9.80
N ALA A 8 5.58 65.91 -8.80
CA ALA A 8 6.12 64.57 -8.71
C ALA A 8 5.35 63.63 -9.66
N ALA A 9 6.08 62.82 -10.43
CA ALA A 9 5.50 61.77 -11.27
C ALA A 9 5.31 60.50 -10.43
N ILE A 10 4.07 60.04 -10.31
CA ILE A 10 3.71 58.71 -9.80
C ILE A 10 3.53 57.82 -11.03
N THR A 11 4.43 56.85 -11.23
CA THR A 11 4.29 55.81 -12.23
C THR A 11 3.42 54.70 -11.65
N ALA A 12 2.16 54.62 -12.07
CA ALA A 12 1.28 53.51 -11.74
C ALA A 12 1.66 52.29 -12.62
N LEU A 13 2.28 51.27 -12.03
CA LEU A 13 2.36 49.93 -12.65
C LEU A 13 0.98 49.29 -12.53
N SER A 14 0.19 49.34 -13.61
CA SER A 14 -1.00 48.52 -13.74
C SER A 14 -0.58 47.06 -13.98
N LEU A 15 -0.61 46.23 -12.94
CA LEU A 15 -0.62 44.77 -13.09
C LEU A 15 -1.94 44.36 -13.75
N THR A 16 -1.93 44.20 -15.06
CA THR A 16 -3.02 43.52 -15.77
C THR A 16 -2.99 42.04 -15.36
N ALA A 17 -3.87 41.64 -14.46
CA ALA A 17 -4.12 40.23 -14.17
C ALA A 17 -4.77 39.60 -15.40
N TYR A 18 -4.00 38.84 -16.17
CA TYR A 18 -4.57 38.01 -17.23
C TYR A 18 -5.25 36.82 -16.58
N ALA A 19 -6.58 36.74 -16.69
CA ALA A 19 -7.33 35.54 -16.35
C ALA A 19 -7.12 34.50 -17.47
N THR A 20 -6.32 33.48 -17.22
CA THR A 20 -6.17 32.33 -18.12
C THR A 20 -7.10 31.21 -17.65
N ALA A 21 -8.06 30.82 -18.48
CA ALA A 21 -8.82 29.59 -18.25
C ALA A 21 -7.95 28.38 -18.65
N LEU A 22 -7.76 27.43 -17.73
CA LEU A 22 -7.15 26.14 -18.03
C LEU A 22 -8.28 25.10 -18.13
N VAL A 23 -8.43 24.50 -19.31
CA VAL A 23 -9.32 23.34 -19.51
C VAL A 23 -8.44 22.10 -19.49
N SER A 24 -8.61 21.26 -18.47
CA SER A 24 -8.03 19.91 -18.46
C SER A 24 -9.12 18.91 -18.84
N PRO A 25 -8.95 18.09 -19.89
CA PRO A 25 -9.91 17.05 -20.19
C PRO A 25 -9.96 16.05 -19.02
N ALA A 26 -11.16 15.79 -18.47
CA ALA A 26 -11.36 14.96 -17.28
C ALA A 26 -11.55 13.45 -17.59
N GLY A 27 -11.42 13.07 -18.87
CA GLY A 27 -11.77 11.74 -19.36
C GLY A 27 -13.28 11.55 -19.45
N HIS A 28 -13.72 10.31 -19.67
CA HIS A 28 -15.14 9.96 -19.81
C HIS A 28 -15.50 8.80 -18.87
N THR A 29 -16.59 8.94 -18.12
CA THR A 29 -17.16 7.83 -17.35
C THR A 29 -18.06 7.00 -18.27
N VAL A 30 -17.82 5.69 -18.32
CA VAL A 30 -18.54 4.75 -19.19
C VAL A 30 -19.05 3.57 -18.35
N VAL A 31 -20.26 3.09 -18.64
CA VAL A 31 -20.81 1.89 -17.96
C VAL A 31 -20.83 0.73 -18.94
N VAL A 32 -20.18 -0.38 -18.57
CA VAL A 32 -20.16 -1.61 -19.36
C VAL A 32 -20.67 -2.74 -18.47
N ASN A 33 -21.79 -3.36 -18.86
CA ASN A 33 -22.45 -4.43 -18.10
C ASN A 33 -22.71 -4.06 -16.62
N GLY A 34 -23.14 -2.82 -16.36
CA GLY A 34 -23.43 -2.33 -15.01
C GLY A 34 -22.20 -1.98 -14.16
N ILE A 35 -20.98 -2.18 -14.67
CA ILE A 35 -19.74 -1.78 -14.01
C ILE A 35 -19.31 -0.41 -14.53
N THR A 36 -18.89 0.48 -13.62
CA THR A 36 -18.45 1.83 -13.96
C THR A 36 -16.96 1.82 -14.28
N TYR A 37 -16.62 2.43 -15.41
CA TYR A 37 -15.27 2.61 -15.92
C TYR A 37 -14.98 4.08 -16.19
N TRP A 38 -13.71 4.40 -16.27
CA TRP A 38 -13.20 5.67 -16.75
C TRP A 38 -12.28 5.43 -17.94
N ALA A 39 -12.58 6.09 -19.04
CA ALA A 39 -11.69 6.22 -20.18
C ALA A 39 -10.79 7.43 -19.93
N ALA A 40 -9.47 7.20 -19.90
CA ALA A 40 -8.50 8.28 -19.72
C ALA A 40 -8.67 9.38 -20.79
N PRO A 41 -8.35 10.64 -20.49
CA PRO A 41 -8.56 11.74 -21.44
C PRO A 41 -7.59 11.70 -22.61
N GLU A 42 -6.39 11.16 -22.42
CA GLU A 42 -5.39 11.07 -23.46
C GLU A 42 -5.52 9.75 -24.25
N PRO A 43 -5.61 9.79 -25.59
CA PRO A 43 -5.59 8.58 -26.39
C PRO A 43 -4.20 7.94 -26.34
N VAL A 44 -4.16 6.62 -26.12
CA VAL A 44 -2.93 5.81 -26.06
C VAL A 44 -2.51 5.29 -27.44
N SER A 45 -3.45 5.20 -28.38
CA SER A 45 -3.18 4.85 -29.77
C SER A 45 -4.36 5.22 -30.68
N ILE A 46 -4.26 4.90 -31.96
CA ILE A 46 -5.33 5.08 -32.95
C ILE A 46 -5.41 3.81 -33.80
N ILE A 47 -6.61 3.24 -33.92
CA ILE A 47 -6.92 2.17 -34.87
C ILE A 47 -7.35 2.79 -36.19
N SER A 48 -6.66 2.42 -37.26
CA SER A 48 -7.02 2.86 -38.60
C SER A 48 -8.06 1.90 -39.19
N ALA A 49 -9.33 2.30 -39.20
CA ALA A 49 -10.46 1.59 -39.78
C ALA A 49 -11.28 2.52 -40.70
N THR A 50 -11.99 1.95 -41.67
CA THR A 50 -12.87 2.76 -42.54
C THR A 50 -14.05 3.33 -41.75
N ALA A 51 -14.59 4.46 -42.20
CA ALA A 51 -15.75 5.08 -41.56
C ALA A 51 -16.95 4.12 -41.46
N ASP A 52 -17.12 3.22 -42.45
CA ASP A 52 -18.21 2.25 -42.44
C ASP A 52 -17.98 1.14 -41.39
N GLN A 53 -16.74 0.68 -41.21
CA GLN A 53 -16.38 -0.28 -40.14
C GLN A 53 -16.57 0.32 -38.74
N LEU A 54 -16.22 1.59 -38.56
CA LEU A 54 -16.42 2.28 -37.28
C LEU A 54 -17.92 2.50 -37.01
N LYS A 55 -18.68 2.91 -38.04
CA LYS A 55 -20.15 3.04 -37.94
C LYS A 55 -20.84 1.72 -37.63
N SER A 56 -20.40 0.60 -38.21
CA SER A 56 -21.01 -0.71 -37.91
C SER A 56 -20.77 -1.18 -36.47
N ALA A 57 -19.68 -0.71 -35.85
CA ALA A 57 -19.35 -1.00 -34.46
C ALA A 57 -20.07 -0.10 -33.46
N ALA A 58 -20.54 1.07 -33.91
CA ALA A 58 -21.10 2.11 -33.08
C ALA A 58 -22.37 1.69 -32.33
N THR A 59 -22.57 2.32 -31.18
CA THR A 59 -23.83 2.31 -30.47
C THR A 59 -24.47 3.68 -30.67
N THR A 60 -25.74 3.73 -31.07
CA THR A 60 -26.42 4.99 -31.41
C THR A 60 -26.29 6.00 -30.26
N GLY A 61 -25.73 7.17 -30.57
CA GLY A 61 -25.56 8.26 -29.60
C GLY A 61 -24.38 8.12 -28.64
N VAL A 62 -23.52 7.10 -28.81
CA VAL A 62 -22.34 6.87 -27.96
C VAL A 62 -21.09 6.76 -28.83
N ASP A 63 -20.14 7.69 -28.64
CA ASP A 63 -18.90 7.69 -29.44
C ASP A 63 -17.90 6.62 -28.97
N LEU A 64 -17.77 6.41 -27.66
CA LEU A 64 -16.83 5.45 -27.07
C LEU A 64 -17.46 4.07 -26.95
N ILE A 65 -16.88 3.09 -27.64
CA ILE A 65 -17.28 1.68 -27.54
C ILE A 65 -16.21 0.83 -26.84
N PRO A 66 -16.60 -0.24 -26.13
CA PRO A 66 -15.65 -1.18 -25.55
C PRO A 66 -14.83 -1.90 -26.64
N LEU A 67 -13.52 -1.98 -26.43
CA LEU A 67 -12.55 -2.63 -27.31
C LEU A 67 -11.70 -3.61 -26.48
N THR A 68 -11.34 -4.76 -27.05
CA THR A 68 -10.31 -5.63 -26.49
C THR A 68 -9.17 -5.80 -27.47
N VAL A 69 -7.94 -5.52 -27.03
CA VAL A 69 -6.73 -5.99 -27.71
C VAL A 69 -6.45 -7.41 -27.21
N MET A 70 -6.67 -8.40 -28.06
CA MET A 70 -6.41 -9.81 -27.76
C MET A 70 -5.07 -10.24 -28.29
N GLU A 71 -4.31 -10.95 -27.47
CA GLU A 71 -3.03 -11.52 -27.86
C GLU A 71 -3.14 -13.04 -28.07
N ASP A 72 -2.78 -13.48 -29.27
CA ASP A 72 -2.64 -14.89 -29.60
C ASP A 72 -1.20 -15.23 -30.01
N LYS A 73 -0.74 -16.43 -29.62
CA LYS A 73 0.57 -16.99 -29.99
C LYS A 73 0.44 -18.14 -30.99
N SER A 74 -0.78 -18.61 -31.24
CA SER A 74 -1.03 -19.75 -32.12
C SER A 74 -0.78 -19.40 -33.59
N SER A 75 -0.44 -20.39 -34.40
CA SER A 75 -0.38 -20.24 -35.87
C SER A 75 -1.77 -20.26 -36.53
N SER A 76 -2.83 -20.55 -35.76
CA SER A 76 -4.18 -20.73 -36.27
C SER A 76 -5.22 -20.27 -35.26
N PHE A 77 -5.74 -19.07 -35.45
CA PHE A 77 -6.79 -18.51 -34.62
C PHE A 77 -8.16 -19.09 -35.01
N THR A 78 -8.86 -19.72 -34.06
CA THR A 78 -10.15 -20.40 -34.27
C THR A 78 -11.21 -19.92 -33.26
N THR A 79 -12.47 -20.35 -33.43
CA THR A 79 -13.54 -20.09 -32.45
C THR A 79 -13.21 -20.64 -31.06
N ALA A 80 -12.53 -21.79 -30.97
CA ALA A 80 -12.10 -22.36 -29.70
C ALA A 80 -11.02 -21.52 -29.02
N VAL A 81 -10.06 -20.99 -29.80
CA VAL A 81 -9.02 -20.09 -29.29
C VAL A 81 -9.64 -18.79 -28.77
N PHE A 82 -10.57 -18.19 -29.52
CA PHE A 82 -11.28 -16.97 -29.08
C PHE A 82 -12.02 -17.16 -27.75
N ARG A 83 -12.81 -18.23 -27.62
CA ARG A 83 -13.50 -18.59 -26.36
C ARG A 83 -12.53 -18.81 -25.21
N SER A 84 -11.42 -19.51 -25.47
CA SER A 84 -10.40 -19.76 -24.46
C SER A 84 -9.74 -18.47 -23.98
N LEU A 85 -9.38 -17.56 -24.89
CA LEU A 85 -8.81 -16.25 -24.52
C LEU A 85 -9.79 -15.40 -23.73
N ALA A 86 -11.05 -15.32 -24.17
CA ALA A 86 -12.10 -14.58 -23.45
C ALA A 86 -12.32 -15.14 -22.03
N GLY A 87 -12.37 -16.47 -21.88
CA GLY A 87 -12.45 -17.14 -20.59
C GLY A 87 -11.23 -16.87 -19.70
N ASN A 88 -10.02 -16.95 -20.25
CA ASN A 88 -8.79 -16.69 -19.52
C ASN A 88 -8.70 -15.23 -19.04
N TYR A 89 -9.06 -14.26 -19.87
CA TYR A 89 -9.05 -12.84 -19.48
C TYR A 89 -10.09 -12.58 -18.38
N THR A 90 -11.29 -13.16 -18.48
CA THR A 90 -12.33 -13.05 -17.44
C THR A 90 -11.87 -13.63 -16.10
N ALA A 91 -11.10 -14.74 -16.12
CA ALA A 91 -10.61 -15.38 -14.90
C ALA A 91 -9.39 -14.69 -14.27
N SER A 92 -8.62 -13.91 -15.04
CA SER A 92 -7.33 -13.35 -14.60
C SER A 92 -7.33 -11.83 -14.40
N ASP A 93 -8.39 -11.13 -14.80
CA ASP A 93 -8.47 -9.68 -14.72
C ASP A 93 -9.85 -9.22 -14.23
N ASP A 94 -9.85 -8.30 -13.28
CA ASP A 94 -11.05 -7.72 -12.68
C ASP A 94 -11.54 -6.45 -13.40
N VAL A 95 -10.80 -5.95 -14.40
CA VAL A 95 -11.21 -4.81 -15.23
C VAL A 95 -11.92 -5.32 -16.48
N PHE A 96 -11.36 -6.32 -17.16
CA PHE A 96 -11.98 -6.97 -18.29
C PHE A 96 -13.27 -7.67 -17.90
N ASN A 97 -14.30 -7.51 -18.73
CA ASN A 97 -15.48 -8.36 -18.72
C ASN A 97 -15.94 -8.56 -20.17
N ILE A 98 -16.80 -9.55 -20.42
CA ILE A 98 -17.22 -9.91 -21.78
C ILE A 98 -17.85 -8.76 -22.59
N GLY A 99 -18.34 -7.70 -21.94
CA GLY A 99 -18.83 -6.50 -22.62
C GLY A 99 -17.73 -5.73 -23.38
N PHE A 100 -16.45 -5.92 -23.04
CA PHE A 100 -15.33 -5.39 -23.81
C PHE A 100 -15.11 -6.08 -25.16
N LEU A 101 -15.84 -7.15 -25.47
CA LEU A 101 -15.75 -7.88 -26.72
C LEU A 101 -16.60 -7.27 -27.85
N GLN A 102 -17.24 -6.11 -27.64
CA GLN A 102 -17.99 -5.41 -28.69
C GLN A 102 -17.10 -5.11 -29.91
N ALA A 103 -15.88 -4.62 -29.69
CA ALA A 103 -14.83 -4.56 -30.70
C ALA A 103 -13.63 -5.40 -30.25
N VAL A 104 -13.02 -6.13 -31.17
CA VAL A 104 -11.84 -6.95 -30.91
C VAL A 104 -10.76 -6.63 -31.93
N TYR A 105 -9.56 -6.36 -31.43
CA TYR A 105 -8.35 -6.31 -32.23
C TYR A 105 -7.45 -7.50 -31.84
N LEU A 106 -7.20 -8.41 -32.78
CA LEU A 106 -6.33 -9.55 -32.59
C LEU A 106 -4.88 -9.19 -32.99
N LYS A 107 -3.98 -9.19 -32.02
CA LYS A 107 -2.53 -9.15 -32.25
C LYS A 107 -1.93 -10.55 -32.19
N HIS A 108 -0.90 -10.77 -33.01
CA HIS A 108 -0.11 -12.01 -33.02
C HIS A 108 1.23 -11.78 -32.35
N SER A 109 1.59 -12.61 -31.37
CA SER A 109 2.91 -12.60 -30.73
C SER A 109 3.68 -13.91 -30.90
N GLY A 110 3.21 -14.79 -31.80
CA GLY A 110 3.95 -15.98 -32.20
C GLY A 110 5.05 -15.70 -33.23
N THR A 111 5.99 -16.63 -33.35
CA THR A 111 7.16 -16.53 -34.26
C THR A 111 6.90 -17.06 -35.67
N ALA A 112 5.79 -17.79 -35.88
CA ALA A 112 5.39 -18.34 -37.17
C ALA A 112 4.25 -17.53 -37.81
N PRO A 113 4.10 -17.54 -39.15
CA PRO A 113 2.95 -16.96 -39.81
C PRO A 113 1.64 -17.53 -39.25
N ALA A 114 0.66 -16.66 -39.03
CA ALA A 114 -0.61 -17.05 -38.43
C ALA A 114 -1.77 -16.79 -39.39
N THR A 115 -2.81 -17.62 -39.29
CA THR A 115 -4.03 -17.47 -40.10
C THR A 115 -5.24 -17.42 -39.20
N VAL A 116 -6.23 -16.61 -39.56
CA VAL A 116 -7.55 -16.67 -38.96
C VAL A 116 -8.37 -17.72 -39.72
N LYS A 117 -8.84 -18.76 -39.01
CA LYS A 117 -9.68 -19.81 -39.60
C LYS A 117 -11.15 -19.45 -39.46
N TYR A 118 -11.79 -19.27 -40.60
CA TYR A 118 -13.22 -18.96 -40.69
C TYR A 118 -14.06 -20.24 -40.89
N PRO A 119 -15.33 -20.24 -40.45
CA PRO A 119 -16.07 -19.10 -39.88
C PRO A 119 -15.80 -18.87 -38.39
N LEU A 120 -15.58 -17.60 -38.00
CA LEU A 120 -15.61 -17.16 -36.60
C LEU A 120 -17.03 -16.77 -36.12
N GLY A 121 -17.98 -16.63 -37.05
CA GLY A 121 -19.26 -15.96 -36.84
C GLY A 121 -20.06 -16.45 -35.64
N ALA A 122 -20.10 -17.76 -35.38
CA ALA A 122 -20.81 -18.30 -34.22
C ALA A 122 -20.26 -17.77 -32.87
N ALA A 123 -18.93 -17.66 -32.74
CA ALA A 123 -18.30 -17.15 -31.53
C ALA A 123 -18.37 -15.61 -31.46
N LEU A 124 -18.25 -14.90 -32.58
CA LEU A 124 -18.43 -13.45 -32.60
C LEU A 124 -19.85 -13.05 -32.20
N THR A 125 -20.86 -13.77 -32.69
CA THR A 125 -22.27 -13.55 -32.31
C THR A 125 -22.52 -13.87 -30.83
N GLU A 126 -21.94 -14.97 -30.32
CA GLU A 126 -22.05 -15.37 -28.91
C GLU A 126 -21.62 -14.26 -27.94
N TYR A 127 -20.55 -13.54 -28.26
CA TYR A 127 -20.02 -12.44 -27.44
C TYR A 127 -20.45 -11.03 -27.89
N GLY A 128 -21.37 -10.93 -28.86
CA GLY A 128 -21.86 -9.66 -29.36
C GLY A 128 -20.80 -8.80 -30.06
N THR A 129 -19.75 -9.41 -30.63
CA THR A 129 -18.68 -8.71 -31.33
C THR A 129 -19.20 -8.13 -32.66
N LYS A 130 -19.24 -6.80 -32.74
CA LYS A 130 -19.69 -6.05 -33.92
C LYS A 130 -18.54 -5.71 -34.87
N LEU A 131 -17.32 -5.64 -34.35
CA LEU A 131 -16.13 -5.31 -35.12
C LEU A 131 -14.98 -6.24 -34.71
N PHE A 132 -14.49 -7.01 -35.67
CA PHE A 132 -13.30 -7.85 -35.50
C PHE A 132 -12.22 -7.38 -36.46
N MET A 133 -11.05 -7.07 -35.91
CA MET A 133 -9.87 -6.61 -36.63
C MET A 133 -8.69 -7.50 -36.26
N SER A 134 -7.72 -7.64 -37.15
CA SER A 134 -6.51 -8.41 -36.87
C SER A 134 -5.27 -7.67 -37.34
N ALA A 135 -4.12 -8.01 -36.76
CA ALA A 135 -2.82 -7.43 -37.12
C ALA A 135 -2.35 -7.87 -38.52
N ARG A 136 -1.39 -7.13 -39.10
CA ARG A 136 -0.79 -7.43 -40.41
C ARG A 136 -0.19 -8.84 -40.50
N ALA A 137 0.18 -9.47 -39.38
CA ALA A 137 0.62 -10.87 -39.38
C ALA A 137 -0.41 -11.85 -39.95
N TYR A 138 -1.69 -11.47 -40.01
CA TYR A 138 -2.81 -12.22 -40.60
C TYR A 138 -3.19 -11.75 -42.02
N GLN A 139 -2.47 -10.78 -42.59
CA GLN A 139 -2.88 -9.97 -43.75
C GLN A 139 -3.28 -10.80 -44.99
N SER A 140 -2.55 -11.86 -45.34
CA SER A 140 -2.87 -12.73 -46.48
C SER A 140 -4.21 -13.47 -46.36
N SER A 141 -4.68 -13.72 -45.13
CA SER A 141 -6.00 -14.34 -44.88
C SER A 141 -7.16 -13.33 -44.82
N VAL A 142 -6.85 -12.07 -44.51
CA VAL A 142 -7.84 -10.98 -44.32
C VAL A 142 -8.12 -10.25 -45.63
N GLU A 143 -7.10 -10.02 -46.46
CA GLU A 143 -7.23 -9.40 -47.79
C GLU A 143 -8.13 -10.23 -48.72
N ALA A 144 -8.12 -11.55 -48.58
CA ALA A 144 -8.98 -12.47 -49.32
C ALA A 144 -10.50 -12.30 -49.01
N GLN A 145 -10.86 -11.50 -48.00
CA GLN A 145 -12.25 -11.23 -47.59
C GLN A 145 -12.67 -9.77 -47.76
N GLY A 146 -11.84 -8.91 -48.37
CA GLY A 146 -12.20 -7.52 -48.70
C GLY A 146 -12.03 -6.50 -47.58
N TYR A 147 -11.34 -6.82 -46.49
CA TYR A 147 -11.03 -5.88 -45.41
C TYR A 147 -9.63 -5.28 -45.58
N SER A 148 -9.52 -3.95 -45.62
CA SER A 148 -8.21 -3.26 -45.59
C SER A 148 -7.81 -2.97 -44.15
N ILE A 149 -6.63 -3.44 -43.72
CA ILE A 149 -6.06 -3.10 -42.40
C ILE A 149 -5.00 -2.02 -42.60
N THR A 150 -5.18 -0.88 -41.94
CA THR A 150 -4.12 0.11 -41.78
C THR A 150 -3.65 0.06 -40.32
N GLY A 151 -2.33 0.04 -40.12
CA GLY A 151 -1.71 -0.32 -38.83
C GLY A 151 -1.94 0.70 -37.71
N TRP A 152 -1.49 0.34 -36.51
CA TRP A 152 -1.38 1.27 -35.38
C TRP A 152 -0.31 2.33 -35.62
N ARG A 153 -0.44 3.46 -34.93
CA ARG A 153 0.71 4.36 -34.69
C ARG A 153 1.65 3.82 -33.61
N THR A 154 1.10 3.17 -32.58
CA THR A 154 1.82 2.56 -31.45
C THR A 154 1.18 1.23 -31.06
N GLU A 155 1.98 0.18 -30.86
CA GLU A 155 1.50 -1.12 -30.40
C GLU A 155 0.90 -1.03 -28.98
N LEU A 156 -0.25 -1.67 -28.77
CA LEU A 156 -0.93 -1.71 -27.46
C LEU A 156 -0.73 -3.06 -26.75
N PRO A 157 -0.51 -3.06 -25.43
CA PRO A 157 -0.62 -4.26 -24.61
C PRO A 157 -2.00 -4.92 -24.74
N ALA A 158 -2.06 -6.23 -24.47
CA ALA A 158 -3.34 -6.93 -24.39
C ALA A 158 -4.22 -6.34 -23.28
N GLY A 159 -5.54 -6.35 -23.47
CA GLY A 159 -6.48 -5.92 -22.44
C GLY A 159 -7.68 -5.13 -22.97
N PRO A 160 -8.55 -4.68 -22.04
CA PRO A 160 -9.73 -3.87 -22.35
C PRO A 160 -9.33 -2.42 -22.66
N TYR A 161 -10.02 -1.74 -23.56
CA TYR A 161 -9.84 -0.34 -23.91
C TYR A 161 -11.19 0.26 -24.31
N PHE A 162 -11.25 1.57 -24.49
CA PHE A 162 -12.35 2.22 -25.20
C PHE A 162 -11.84 2.76 -26.55
N MET A 163 -12.67 2.69 -27.58
CA MET A 163 -12.36 3.25 -28.89
C MET A 163 -13.42 4.26 -29.30
N SER A 164 -13.00 5.44 -29.76
CA SER A 164 -13.88 6.39 -30.43
C SER A 164 -14.26 5.87 -31.81
N THR A 165 -15.56 5.79 -32.08
CA THR A 165 -16.08 5.42 -33.40
C THR A 165 -16.06 6.58 -34.40
N SER A 166 -15.85 7.80 -33.93
CA SER A 166 -15.68 8.97 -34.79
C SER A 166 -14.24 9.14 -35.27
N THR A 167 -13.25 8.86 -34.42
CA THR A 167 -11.83 9.13 -34.71
C THR A 167 -10.95 7.87 -34.82
N GLY A 168 -11.40 6.74 -34.29
CA GLY A 168 -10.57 5.53 -34.14
C GLY A 168 -9.56 5.62 -32.98
N GLU A 169 -9.53 6.71 -32.23
CA GLU A 169 -8.67 6.88 -31.06
C GLU A 169 -9.02 5.86 -29.97
N VAL A 170 -7.97 5.33 -29.32
CA VAL A 170 -8.08 4.31 -28.28
C VAL A 170 -7.64 4.89 -26.95
N TYR A 171 -8.45 4.65 -25.93
CA TYR A 171 -8.28 5.17 -24.58
C TYR A 171 -8.17 4.01 -23.59
N GLN A 172 -7.24 4.13 -22.64
CA GLN A 172 -7.05 3.12 -21.61
C GLN A 172 -8.28 3.05 -20.68
N ALA A 173 -8.68 1.83 -20.31
CA ALA A 173 -9.80 1.58 -19.43
C ALA A 173 -9.34 1.43 -17.98
N TYR A 174 -9.96 2.18 -17.08
CA TYR A 174 -9.81 2.03 -15.63
C TYR A 174 -11.15 1.60 -15.06
N ARG A 175 -11.19 0.51 -14.29
CA ARG A 175 -12.38 0.18 -13.51
C ARG A 175 -12.44 1.11 -12.30
N LEU A 176 -13.60 1.70 -12.04
CA LEU A 176 -13.81 2.57 -10.89
C LEU A 176 -14.36 1.77 -9.71
N TYR A 177 -13.67 1.83 -8.58
CA TYR A 177 -14.06 1.25 -7.30
C TYR A 177 -14.34 2.36 -6.28
N SER A 178 -15.29 2.11 -5.39
CA SER A 178 -15.62 3.03 -4.29
C SER A 178 -14.87 2.62 -3.02
N ASP A 179 -14.19 3.55 -2.37
CA ASP A 179 -13.49 3.33 -1.10
C ASP A 179 -14.45 3.36 0.10
N VAL A 180 -15.26 2.31 0.25
CA VAL A 180 -16.29 2.22 1.30
C VAL A 180 -15.75 2.22 2.74
N GLN A 181 -14.48 1.84 2.93
CA GLN A 181 -13.82 1.89 4.25
C GLN A 181 -13.18 3.24 4.55
N GLY A 182 -13.16 4.18 3.61
CA GLY A 182 -12.46 5.45 3.75
C GLY A 182 -10.96 5.24 4.02
N ALA A 183 -10.34 4.23 3.42
CA ALA A 183 -8.92 3.90 3.58
C ALA A 183 -8.00 4.81 2.75
N PHE A 184 -8.50 5.45 1.71
CA PHE A 184 -7.77 6.34 0.80
C PHE A 184 -8.02 7.81 1.11
N THR A 185 -7.03 8.66 0.86
CA THR A 185 -7.20 10.12 0.78
C THR A 185 -7.56 10.53 -0.65
N GLU A 186 -6.97 9.86 -1.65
CA GLU A 186 -7.20 10.13 -3.07
C GLU A 186 -6.81 8.92 -3.95
N GLY A 187 -7.51 8.74 -5.08
CA GLY A 187 -7.11 7.84 -6.16
C GLY A 187 -6.13 8.54 -7.10
N LEU A 188 -5.15 7.81 -7.63
CA LEU A 188 -4.08 8.37 -8.47
C LEU A 188 -4.03 7.72 -9.85
N LYS A 189 -3.56 8.50 -10.84
CA LYS A 189 -3.15 8.00 -12.16
C LYS A 189 -1.70 8.42 -12.47
N PRO A 190 -0.93 7.59 -13.18
CA PRO A 190 0.37 8.01 -13.70
C PRO A 190 0.20 9.02 -14.85
N ASN A 191 1.16 9.92 -14.98
CA ASN A 191 1.34 10.81 -16.12
C ASN A 191 2.49 10.30 -17.01
N THR A 192 2.55 10.80 -18.24
CA THR A 192 3.56 10.37 -19.23
C THR A 192 4.99 10.78 -18.88
N ASP A 193 5.17 11.77 -18.00
CA ASP A 193 6.46 12.25 -17.51
C ASP A 193 6.96 11.50 -16.26
N GLY A 194 6.22 10.49 -15.80
CA GLY A 194 6.54 9.72 -14.59
C GLY A 194 6.01 10.32 -13.28
N SER A 195 5.40 11.51 -13.32
CA SER A 195 4.65 12.07 -12.19
C SER A 195 3.25 11.45 -12.07
N PHE A 196 2.48 11.88 -11.09
CA PHE A 196 1.11 11.45 -10.84
C PHE A 196 0.15 12.63 -10.80
N SER A 197 -1.11 12.33 -11.11
CA SER A 197 -2.24 13.24 -10.94
C SER A 197 -3.34 12.55 -10.16
N VAL A 198 -4.14 13.34 -9.46
CA VAL A 198 -5.36 12.84 -8.82
C VAL A 198 -6.34 12.37 -9.89
N LEU A 199 -6.90 11.19 -9.69
CA LEU A 199 -7.93 10.64 -10.57
C LEU A 199 -9.19 11.50 -10.47
N SER A 200 -9.53 12.18 -11.57
CA SER A 200 -10.69 13.06 -11.66
C SER A 200 -11.93 12.32 -12.17
N ALA A 201 -12.31 11.24 -11.46
CA ALA A 201 -13.46 10.42 -11.79
C ALA A 201 -14.26 10.05 -10.54
N SER A 202 -15.56 9.86 -10.69
CA SER A 202 -16.46 9.46 -9.60
C SER A 202 -17.42 8.36 -10.04
N VAL A 203 -17.64 7.37 -9.17
CA VAL A 203 -18.80 6.49 -9.29
C VAL A 203 -20.05 7.28 -8.90
N SER A 204 -21.09 7.26 -9.73
CA SER A 204 -22.33 8.00 -9.45
C SER A 204 -23.04 7.44 -8.22
N GLY A 205 -23.52 8.30 -7.33
CA GLY A 205 -24.34 7.92 -6.18
C GLY A 205 -23.59 7.33 -4.98
N VAL A 206 -22.26 7.38 -4.94
CA VAL A 206 -21.47 6.94 -3.78
C VAL A 206 -20.89 8.12 -3.00
N GLN A 207 -20.78 7.98 -1.67
CA GLN A 207 -20.25 9.00 -0.76
C GLN A 207 -18.80 8.71 -0.34
N SER A 208 -17.98 8.18 -1.24
CA SER A 208 -16.58 7.85 -0.95
C SER A 208 -15.63 8.21 -2.10
N VAL A 209 -14.34 8.24 -1.78
CA VAL A 209 -13.28 8.43 -2.78
C VAL A 209 -13.39 7.31 -3.82
N THR A 210 -13.23 7.67 -5.09
CA THR A 210 -13.18 6.71 -6.19
C THR A 210 -11.74 6.37 -6.51
N ILE A 211 -11.44 5.07 -6.61
CA ILE A 211 -10.15 4.53 -7.01
C ILE A 211 -10.29 3.88 -8.38
N GLY A 212 -9.53 4.38 -9.34
CA GLY A 212 -9.47 3.86 -10.70
C GLY A 212 -8.31 2.91 -10.81
N VAL A 213 -8.56 1.67 -11.21
CA VAL A 213 -7.49 0.68 -11.39
C VAL A 213 -7.40 0.24 -12.85
N PRO A 214 -6.19 0.18 -13.44
CA PRO A 214 -6.01 -0.32 -14.79
C PRO A 214 -6.06 -1.85 -14.81
N SER A 215 -6.34 -2.42 -15.98
CA SER A 215 -6.30 -3.88 -16.19
C SER A 215 -4.91 -4.44 -15.92
N LYS A 216 -4.86 -5.60 -15.25
CA LYS A 216 -3.62 -6.37 -15.03
C LYS A 216 -3.06 -6.90 -16.35
N LEU A 217 -3.89 -7.07 -17.38
CA LEU A 217 -3.50 -7.57 -18.71
C LEU A 217 -2.56 -6.62 -19.46
N TYR A 218 -2.55 -5.34 -19.11
CA TYR A 218 -1.63 -4.38 -19.72
C TYR A 218 -0.16 -4.64 -19.36
N PHE A 219 0.08 -5.46 -18.34
CA PHE A 219 1.39 -5.62 -17.73
C PHE A 219 1.90 -7.04 -17.90
N THR A 220 3.19 -7.17 -18.24
CA THR A 220 3.89 -8.46 -18.29
C THR A 220 5.02 -8.44 -17.27
N LYS A 221 5.00 -9.39 -16.34
CA LYS A 221 6.10 -9.55 -15.37
C LYS A 221 7.37 -9.99 -16.09
N THR A 222 8.46 -9.33 -15.77
CA THR A 222 9.82 -9.67 -16.25
C THR A 222 10.77 -9.66 -15.07
N ALA A 223 11.99 -10.17 -15.25
CA ALA A 223 13.02 -10.10 -14.21
C ALA A 223 13.32 -8.66 -13.76
N ALA A 224 13.28 -7.69 -14.69
CA ALA A 224 13.50 -6.27 -14.40
C ALA A 224 12.26 -5.55 -13.83
N LYS A 225 11.05 -6.07 -14.10
CA LYS A 225 9.77 -5.53 -13.60
C LYS A 225 8.99 -6.62 -12.87
N PRO A 226 9.47 -7.12 -11.72
CA PRO A 226 8.85 -8.25 -11.02
C PRO A 226 7.47 -7.90 -10.44
N LEU A 227 7.18 -6.61 -10.25
CA LEU A 227 5.91 -6.09 -9.74
C LEU A 227 4.97 -5.58 -10.83
N ALA A 228 5.26 -5.85 -12.11
CA ALA A 228 4.38 -5.45 -13.21
C ALA A 228 2.92 -5.91 -12.96
N GLY A 229 1.99 -4.95 -12.96
CA GLY A 229 0.55 -5.19 -12.74
C GLY A 229 0.13 -5.34 -11.27
N VAL A 230 1.06 -5.29 -10.31
CA VAL A 230 0.76 -5.29 -8.87
C VAL A 230 0.27 -3.90 -8.49
N ARG A 231 -0.97 -3.80 -8.00
CA ARG A 231 -1.57 -2.54 -7.57
C ARG A 231 -1.17 -2.24 -6.13
N VAL A 232 -0.60 -1.05 -5.90
CA VAL A 232 -0.07 -0.63 -4.61
C VAL A 232 -0.72 0.66 -4.10
N GLY A 233 -1.17 0.65 -2.85
CA GLY A 233 -1.60 1.85 -2.12
C GLY A 233 -0.49 2.37 -1.22
N ILE A 234 -0.31 3.70 -1.17
CA ILE A 234 0.85 4.33 -0.51
C ILE A 234 0.39 5.16 0.68
N LYS A 235 0.84 4.87 1.91
CA LYS A 235 0.55 5.70 3.09
C LYS A 235 0.88 7.17 2.85
N ASP A 236 0.01 8.07 3.28
CA ASP A 236 0.07 9.50 2.97
C ASP A 236 1.07 10.29 3.84
N ILE A 237 2.27 9.73 4.00
CA ILE A 237 3.47 10.39 4.53
C ILE A 237 4.65 10.33 3.55
N TYR A 238 4.50 9.52 2.49
CA TYR A 238 5.46 9.40 1.41
C TYR A 238 5.10 10.38 0.31
N ASP A 239 6.07 11.19 -0.10
CA ASP A 239 5.89 12.08 -1.24
C ASP A 239 5.83 11.29 -2.55
N ILE A 240 4.98 11.75 -3.47
CA ILE A 240 4.86 11.24 -4.83
C ILE A 240 4.86 12.45 -5.76
N ALA A 241 5.74 12.45 -6.76
CA ALA A 241 5.86 13.57 -7.69
C ALA A 241 4.52 13.86 -8.39
N GLY A 242 4.13 15.13 -8.44
CA GLY A 242 2.89 15.60 -9.09
C GLY A 242 1.66 15.70 -8.18
N VAL A 243 1.69 15.12 -6.97
CA VAL A 243 0.56 15.18 -6.02
C VAL A 243 0.98 15.67 -4.63
N LYS A 244 -0.01 16.04 -3.82
CA LYS A 244 0.21 16.55 -2.46
C LYS A 244 0.36 15.40 -1.46
N THR A 245 0.87 15.70 -0.27
CA THR A 245 0.96 14.76 0.86
C THR A 245 0.34 15.45 2.07
N SER A 246 -0.69 14.86 2.69
CA SER A 246 -1.39 15.52 3.80
C SER A 246 -0.75 15.26 5.16
N CYS A 247 -0.03 14.14 5.32
CA CYS A 247 0.44 13.65 6.61
C CYS A 247 -0.67 13.55 7.68
N GLY A 248 -1.94 13.38 7.25
CA GLY A 248 -3.09 13.34 8.15
C GLY A 248 -3.49 14.71 8.75
N ASN A 249 -3.07 15.82 8.15
CA ASN A 249 -3.41 17.18 8.60
C ASN A 249 -3.86 18.08 7.43
N ARG A 250 -5.01 18.75 7.59
CA ARG A 250 -5.59 19.62 6.55
C ARG A 250 -4.76 20.88 6.32
N ALA A 251 -4.26 21.51 7.38
CA ALA A 251 -3.45 22.71 7.26
C ALA A 251 -2.11 22.44 6.56
N TYR A 252 -1.49 21.29 6.83
CA TYR A 252 -0.29 20.84 6.12
C TYR A 252 -0.59 20.55 4.65
N PHE A 253 -1.69 19.86 4.37
CA PHE A 253 -2.16 19.66 3.01
C PHE A 253 -2.32 21.01 2.30
N ASP A 254 -3.11 21.95 2.83
CA ASP A 254 -3.40 23.22 2.18
C ASP A 254 -2.17 24.10 1.96
N LEU A 255 -1.24 24.12 2.92
CA LEU A 255 -0.05 24.98 2.89
C LEU A 255 0.94 24.59 1.78
N TYR A 256 1.23 23.30 1.62
CA TYR A 256 2.28 22.85 0.71
C TYR A 256 1.76 22.52 -0.70
N PRO A 257 2.53 22.82 -1.75
CA PRO A 257 2.16 22.46 -3.12
C PRO A 257 2.33 20.95 -3.37
N ALA A 258 1.96 20.50 -4.56
CA ALA A 258 2.30 19.17 -5.03
C ALA A 258 3.82 18.93 -4.97
N ARG A 259 4.23 17.71 -4.66
CA ARG A 259 5.63 17.33 -4.48
C ARG A 259 6.33 17.22 -5.81
N SER A 260 7.58 17.61 -5.87
CA SER A 260 8.40 17.51 -7.09
C SER A 260 9.18 16.20 -7.18
N LYS A 261 9.22 15.42 -6.09
CA LYS A 261 9.96 14.16 -5.99
C LYS A 261 9.09 13.08 -5.38
N THR A 262 9.38 11.85 -5.77
CA THR A 262 8.82 10.63 -5.18
C THR A 262 9.77 10.09 -4.12
N ALA A 263 9.23 9.65 -2.99
CA ALA A 263 10.01 9.02 -1.92
C ALA A 263 10.74 7.77 -2.42
N THR A 264 11.98 7.56 -1.94
CA THR A 264 12.86 6.49 -2.47
C THR A 264 12.22 5.11 -2.40
N ALA A 265 11.57 4.78 -1.27
CA ALA A 265 10.85 3.51 -1.12
C ALA A 265 9.75 3.32 -2.16
N VAL A 266 8.99 4.38 -2.48
CA VAL A 266 7.93 4.36 -3.50
C VAL A 266 8.52 4.26 -4.90
N GLN A 267 9.60 5.01 -5.18
CA GLN A 267 10.27 5.00 -6.48
C GLN A 267 10.82 3.60 -6.80
N ASN A 268 11.42 2.90 -5.82
CA ASN A 268 11.90 1.53 -6.02
C ASN A 268 10.78 0.56 -6.45
N LEU A 269 9.55 0.75 -5.94
CA LEU A 269 8.39 -0.06 -6.33
C LEU A 269 7.91 0.27 -7.75
N ILE A 270 7.85 1.56 -8.10
CA ILE A 270 7.50 2.03 -9.46
C ILE A 270 8.53 1.51 -10.47
N ASP A 271 9.82 1.59 -10.12
CA ASP A 271 10.92 1.08 -10.94
C ASP A 271 10.87 -0.44 -11.10
N ALA A 272 10.28 -1.17 -10.17
CA ALA A 272 9.99 -2.60 -10.29
C ALA A 272 8.67 -2.92 -11.02
N GLY A 273 7.92 -1.91 -11.48
CA GLY A 273 6.70 -2.04 -12.28
C GLY A 273 5.39 -2.02 -11.49
N ALA A 274 5.42 -1.72 -10.19
CA ALA A 274 4.21 -1.60 -9.39
C ALA A 274 3.34 -0.43 -9.88
N VAL A 275 2.02 -0.60 -9.81
CA VAL A 275 1.02 0.38 -10.22
C VAL A 275 0.49 1.09 -8.99
N VAL A 276 0.91 2.34 -8.76
CA VAL A 276 0.38 3.16 -7.67
C VAL A 276 -1.06 3.57 -8.00
N VAL A 277 -2.01 3.20 -7.14
CA VAL A 277 -3.45 3.45 -7.35
C VAL A 277 -4.02 4.55 -6.46
N GLY A 278 -3.31 4.96 -5.41
CA GLY A 278 -3.83 5.95 -4.47
C GLY A 278 -2.92 6.24 -3.27
N LYS A 279 -3.16 7.39 -2.64
CA LYS A 279 -2.62 7.72 -1.31
C LYS A 279 -3.59 7.19 -0.25
N MET A 280 -3.06 6.59 0.81
CA MET A 280 -3.82 5.92 1.87
C MET A 280 -3.70 6.65 3.20
N LYS A 281 -4.79 6.74 3.94
CA LYS A 281 -4.86 7.52 5.18
C LYS A 281 -3.84 7.05 6.23
N THR A 282 -3.27 8.03 6.89
CA THR A 282 -2.46 7.89 8.10
C THR A 282 -3.13 8.65 9.24
N SER A 283 -2.92 8.22 10.48
CA SER A 283 -3.15 9.12 11.62
C SER A 283 -2.15 10.29 11.57
N GLN A 284 -2.49 11.38 12.25
CA GLN A 284 -1.80 12.65 12.06
C GLN A 284 -0.32 12.57 12.42
N PHE A 285 0.53 12.92 11.45
CA PHE A 285 2.00 12.87 11.53
C PHE A 285 2.54 11.51 12.00
N ALA A 286 1.88 10.43 11.57
CA ALA A 286 2.20 9.05 11.96
C ALA A 286 2.14 8.76 13.48
N ASN A 287 1.45 9.59 14.26
CA ASN A 287 1.28 9.37 15.70
C ASN A 287 0.23 8.29 15.98
N GLY A 288 0.42 7.53 17.06
CA GLY A 288 -0.50 6.45 17.44
C GLY A 288 -1.81 7.01 18.01
N GLU A 289 -2.80 7.19 17.14
CA GLU A 289 -4.15 7.67 17.44
C GLU A 289 -5.14 6.50 17.50
N SER A 290 -6.14 6.59 18.38
CA SER A 290 -7.22 5.61 18.49
C SER A 290 -8.50 6.14 17.83
N ALA A 291 -9.22 5.26 17.14
CA ALA A 291 -10.53 5.59 16.61
C ALA A 291 -11.55 5.75 17.76
N THR A 292 -12.49 6.69 17.72
CA THR A 292 -12.60 7.84 16.79
C THR A 292 -12.11 9.13 17.44
N SER A 293 -12.03 9.18 18.78
CA SER A 293 -11.82 10.41 19.57
C SER A 293 -10.56 11.19 19.23
N ASP A 294 -9.50 10.50 18.78
CA ASP A 294 -8.22 11.15 18.49
C ASP A 294 -8.17 11.71 17.06
N TRP A 295 -9.05 11.24 16.17
CA TRP A 295 -9.07 11.59 14.75
C TRP A 295 -9.99 12.78 14.48
N VAL A 296 -9.43 13.99 14.49
CA VAL A 296 -10.21 15.23 14.33
C VAL A 296 -10.20 15.75 12.88
N ASP A 297 -9.02 15.86 12.25
CA ASP A 297 -8.90 16.44 10.89
C ASP A 297 -9.47 15.57 9.77
N TYR A 298 -9.26 14.26 9.87
CA TYR A 298 -9.77 13.27 8.92
C TYR A 298 -10.42 12.14 9.70
N HIS A 299 -11.47 11.54 9.13
CA HIS A 299 -12.11 10.41 9.77
C HIS A 299 -11.26 9.13 9.61
N CYS A 300 -11.03 8.42 10.72
CA CYS A 300 -10.35 7.13 10.77
C CYS A 300 -11.00 6.10 9.84
N PRO A 301 -10.21 5.32 9.07
CA PRO A 301 -10.72 4.20 8.27
C PRO A 301 -11.55 3.19 9.08
N PHE A 302 -12.38 2.41 8.41
CA PHE A 302 -13.14 1.31 9.02
C PHE A 302 -12.40 -0.02 8.84
N ASN A 303 -12.15 -0.72 9.95
CA ASN A 303 -11.60 -2.07 9.90
C ASN A 303 -12.68 -3.01 9.32
N PRO A 304 -12.44 -3.72 8.22
CA PRO A 304 -13.44 -4.60 7.60
C PRO A 304 -13.74 -5.86 8.44
N ARG A 305 -12.90 -6.20 9.42
CA ARG A 305 -12.99 -7.45 10.21
C ARG A 305 -14.14 -7.42 11.23
N GLY A 306 -14.63 -8.60 11.57
CA GLY A 306 -15.74 -8.80 12.48
C GLY A 306 -16.96 -8.00 12.04
N ASP A 307 -17.48 -7.18 12.94
CA ASP A 307 -18.65 -6.33 12.71
C ASP A 307 -18.40 -5.08 11.84
N GLY A 308 -17.16 -4.77 11.45
CA GLY A 308 -16.84 -3.58 10.66
C GLY A 308 -16.63 -2.29 11.48
N TYR A 309 -16.73 -2.35 12.81
CA TYR A 309 -16.64 -1.19 13.72
C TYR A 309 -15.48 -1.28 14.72
N GLN A 310 -14.51 -2.15 14.43
CA GLN A 310 -13.26 -2.20 15.18
C GLN A 310 -12.31 -1.07 14.78
N ASP A 311 -11.42 -0.71 15.70
CA ASP A 311 -10.28 0.15 15.42
C ASP A 311 -9.31 -0.56 14.44
N PRO A 312 -8.91 0.08 13.32
CA PRO A 312 -7.96 -0.51 12.36
C PRO A 312 -6.49 -0.42 12.83
N SER A 313 -6.25 0.06 14.05
CA SER A 313 -4.96 0.46 14.61
C SER A 313 -4.30 1.60 13.81
N SER A 314 -3.15 2.07 14.26
CA SER A 314 -2.47 3.26 13.73
C SER A 314 -0.95 3.09 13.75
N SER A 315 -0.19 3.84 12.95
CA SER A 315 -0.61 4.93 12.06
C SER A 315 -0.87 4.52 10.62
N SER A 316 -0.54 3.31 10.20
CA SER A 316 -0.83 2.81 8.83
C SER A 316 -2.28 2.27 8.74
N SER A 317 -3.25 3.04 9.24
CA SER A 317 -4.66 2.66 9.34
C SER A 317 -5.30 2.42 7.98
N GLY A 318 -5.07 3.31 7.01
CA GLY A 318 -5.54 3.17 5.64
C GLY A 318 -4.95 1.92 4.97
N PRO A 319 -3.61 1.76 4.95
CA PRO A 319 -2.95 0.56 4.45
C PRO A 319 -3.51 -0.76 5.01
N GLY A 320 -3.72 -0.85 6.34
CA GLY A 320 -4.24 -2.05 6.99
C GLY A 320 -5.72 -2.33 6.67
N ALA A 321 -6.58 -1.33 6.78
CA ALA A 321 -8.00 -1.47 6.46
C ALA A 321 -8.23 -1.77 4.98
N GLY A 322 -7.53 -1.06 4.08
CA GLY A 322 -7.68 -1.21 2.64
C GLY A 322 -7.25 -2.58 2.13
N ILE A 323 -6.09 -3.10 2.57
CA ILE A 323 -5.61 -4.42 2.13
C ILE A 323 -6.49 -5.57 2.62
N ALA A 324 -7.16 -5.39 3.76
CA ALA A 324 -8.12 -6.36 4.30
C ALA A 324 -9.53 -6.21 3.69
N ALA A 325 -9.82 -5.12 2.99
CA ALA A 325 -11.16 -4.86 2.44
C ALA A 325 -11.26 -5.08 0.93
N TYR A 326 -10.19 -4.81 0.18
CA TYR A 326 -10.26 -4.69 -1.28
C TYR A 326 -9.49 -5.78 -2.00
N GLU A 327 -10.23 -6.68 -2.66
CA GLU A 327 -9.62 -7.80 -3.40
C GLU A 327 -8.77 -7.33 -4.59
N TRP A 328 -9.13 -6.18 -5.17
CA TRP A 328 -8.40 -5.55 -6.29
C TRP A 328 -7.08 -4.88 -5.87
N LEU A 329 -6.80 -4.74 -4.56
CA LEU A 329 -5.59 -4.15 -4.01
C LEU A 329 -4.62 -5.26 -3.61
N ASP A 330 -3.44 -5.29 -4.23
CA ASP A 330 -2.50 -6.40 -4.07
C ASP A 330 -1.48 -6.15 -2.94
N LEU A 331 -1.10 -4.88 -2.72
CA LEU A 331 -0.04 -4.49 -1.79
C LEU A 331 -0.31 -3.10 -1.18
N THR A 332 0.10 -2.86 0.06
CA THR A 332 0.16 -1.50 0.61
C THR A 332 1.49 -1.20 1.29
N LEU A 333 1.93 0.05 1.17
CA LEU A 333 3.14 0.56 1.81
C LEU A 333 2.76 1.35 3.06
N GLY A 334 3.30 0.96 4.21
CA GLY A 334 3.16 1.62 5.50
C GLY A 334 4.50 2.11 6.05
N SER A 335 4.49 2.58 7.30
CA SER A 335 5.71 2.89 8.06
C SER A 335 5.59 2.48 9.52
N ASP A 336 6.70 2.15 10.17
CA ASP A 336 6.74 1.70 11.56
C ASP A 336 7.86 2.37 12.37
N THR A 337 7.45 3.23 13.31
CA THR A 337 8.35 3.87 14.30
C THR A 337 8.16 3.29 15.71
N GLY A 338 6.99 2.69 15.98
CA GLY A 338 6.64 2.12 17.28
C GLY A 338 5.52 1.07 17.25
N GLY A 339 5.25 0.47 16.09
CA GLY A 339 4.19 -0.52 15.87
C GLY A 339 3.23 -0.15 14.74
N SER A 340 3.52 0.88 13.95
CA SER A 340 2.59 1.43 12.96
C SER A 340 2.38 0.58 11.70
N ILE A 341 3.13 -0.51 11.52
CA ILE A 341 2.78 -1.58 10.57
C ILE A 341 2.22 -2.76 11.34
N ARG A 342 2.90 -3.17 12.43
CA ARG A 342 2.57 -4.38 13.18
C ARG A 342 1.18 -4.33 13.82
N GLY A 343 0.81 -3.21 14.42
CA GLY A 343 -0.53 -2.97 14.99
C GLY A 343 -1.63 -3.10 13.94
N PRO A 344 -1.60 -2.32 12.84
CA PRO A 344 -2.57 -2.46 11.76
C PRO A 344 -2.60 -3.85 11.11
N SER A 345 -1.45 -4.50 10.88
CA SER A 345 -1.40 -5.88 10.38
C SER A 345 -2.06 -6.86 11.34
N GLY A 346 -1.80 -6.69 12.64
CA GLY A 346 -2.36 -7.51 13.71
C GLY A 346 -3.90 -7.49 13.72
N VAL A 347 -4.50 -6.30 13.76
CA VAL A 347 -5.97 -6.16 13.92
C VAL A 347 -6.75 -6.29 12.62
N ASN A 348 -6.10 -6.11 11.45
CA ASN A 348 -6.73 -6.35 10.15
C ASN A 348 -6.42 -7.75 9.59
N GLY A 349 -5.62 -8.57 10.30
CA GLY A 349 -5.36 -9.96 9.94
C GLY A 349 -4.62 -10.11 8.61
N CYS A 350 -3.56 -9.33 8.42
CA CYS A 350 -2.70 -9.42 7.24
C CYS A 350 -1.24 -9.56 7.66
N TYR A 351 -0.39 -9.96 6.72
CA TYR A 351 1.05 -9.95 6.93
C TYR A 351 1.54 -8.50 7.02
N GLY A 352 2.61 -8.27 7.79
CA GLY A 352 3.28 -6.97 7.78
C GLY A 352 4.67 -7.02 8.37
N ASN A 353 5.57 -6.17 7.88
CA ASN A 353 6.96 -6.15 8.33
C ASN A 353 7.38 -4.76 8.79
N ARG A 354 7.91 -4.67 10.00
CA ARG A 354 8.89 -3.66 10.36
C ARG A 354 10.26 -4.25 10.00
N PRO A 355 10.92 -3.80 8.93
CA PRO A 355 12.24 -4.33 8.59
C PRO A 355 13.31 -3.91 9.60
N SER A 356 14.50 -4.47 9.47
CA SER A 356 15.69 -3.92 10.10
C SER A 356 15.84 -2.43 9.76
N THR A 357 16.25 -1.62 10.74
CA THR A 357 16.40 -0.18 10.53
C THR A 357 17.50 0.10 9.49
N GLY A 358 17.19 0.94 8.50
CA GLY A 358 18.14 1.38 7.46
C GLY A 358 18.08 0.59 6.13
N LEU A 359 17.18 -0.38 5.97
CA LEU A 359 17.09 -1.21 4.76
C LEU A 359 16.72 -0.45 3.47
N VAL A 360 16.06 0.69 3.59
CA VAL A 360 15.77 1.60 2.48
C VAL A 360 15.85 3.05 2.96
N SER A 361 16.32 3.95 2.11
CA SER A 361 16.29 5.38 2.40
C SER A 361 14.84 5.88 2.55
N LEU A 362 14.63 6.76 3.53
CA LEU A 362 13.36 7.45 3.78
C LEU A 362 13.36 8.88 3.24
N ASP A 363 14.24 9.21 2.29
CA ASP A 363 14.23 10.52 1.63
C ASP A 363 12.85 10.84 1.04
N ASN A 364 12.42 12.10 1.23
CA ASN A 364 11.08 12.59 0.87
C ASN A 364 9.93 11.83 1.57
N THR A 365 10.18 11.38 2.80
CA THR A 365 9.16 10.84 3.71
C THR A 365 9.11 11.71 4.96
N MET A 366 7.91 11.99 5.47
CA MET A 366 7.75 12.77 6.71
C MET A 366 8.38 12.03 7.91
N PRO A 367 9.30 12.65 8.66
CA PRO A 367 9.99 12.00 9.78
C PRO A 367 9.17 12.06 11.09
N LEU A 368 9.18 10.95 11.84
CA LEU A 368 8.73 10.91 13.23
C LEU A 368 9.94 10.74 14.17
N SER A 369 10.76 9.73 13.93
CA SER A 369 12.03 9.52 14.64
C SER A 369 12.99 8.77 13.72
N PRO A 370 13.85 9.47 12.97
CA PRO A 370 14.71 8.84 11.95
C PRO A 370 15.56 7.66 12.46
N ASP A 371 15.92 7.65 13.75
CA ASP A 371 16.66 6.56 14.39
C ASP A 371 15.85 5.26 14.59
N MET A 372 14.53 5.32 14.36
CA MET A 372 13.59 4.22 14.54
C MET A 372 12.63 4.01 13.37
N ASP A 373 12.45 5.02 12.51
CA ASP A 373 11.55 5.00 11.36
C ASP A 373 11.97 3.93 10.34
N THR A 374 10.98 3.20 9.84
CA THR A 374 11.17 2.19 8.79
C THR A 374 10.00 2.19 7.82
N ALA A 375 10.27 1.86 6.54
CA ALA A 375 9.25 1.61 5.52
C ALA A 375 9.04 0.10 5.35
N GLY A 376 7.79 -0.34 5.28
CA GLY A 376 7.47 -1.76 5.14
C GLY A 376 6.05 -1.97 4.63
N PHE A 377 5.65 -3.23 4.45
CA PHE A 377 4.41 -3.57 3.77
C PHE A 377 3.32 -4.05 4.71
N LEU A 378 2.08 -3.93 4.24
CA LEU A 378 0.95 -4.74 4.69
C LEU A 378 0.37 -5.46 3.46
N VAL A 379 0.15 -6.76 3.57
CA VAL A 379 -0.10 -7.63 2.40
C VAL A 379 -0.82 -8.91 2.80
N ARG A 380 -1.56 -9.51 1.86
CA ARG A 380 -2.24 -10.81 2.07
C ARG A 380 -1.44 -11.99 1.53
N ASP A 381 -0.75 -11.83 0.41
CA ASP A 381 0.02 -12.91 -0.23
C ASP A 381 1.50 -12.88 0.22
N PRO A 382 1.99 -13.90 0.95
CA PRO A 382 3.37 -13.96 1.42
C PRO A 382 4.40 -14.12 0.27
N LEU A 383 4.01 -14.65 -0.90
CA LEU A 383 4.91 -14.76 -2.05
C LEU A 383 5.09 -13.41 -2.75
N LEU A 384 3.99 -12.68 -2.95
CA LEU A 384 4.05 -11.30 -3.44
C LEU A 384 4.83 -10.41 -2.48
N TRP A 385 4.62 -10.58 -1.17
CA TRP A 385 5.33 -9.83 -0.14
C TRP A 385 6.84 -9.94 -0.25
N HIS A 386 7.36 -11.16 -0.36
CA HIS A 386 8.79 -11.40 -0.53
C HIS A 386 9.31 -10.77 -1.83
N THR A 387 8.55 -10.86 -2.92
CA THR A 387 8.90 -10.21 -4.20
C THR A 387 8.97 -8.69 -4.05
N ALA A 388 8.01 -8.08 -3.35
CA ALA A 388 8.00 -6.65 -3.08
C ALA A 388 9.13 -6.20 -2.15
N ALA A 389 9.47 -7.00 -1.15
CA ALA A 389 10.62 -6.76 -0.27
C ALA A 389 11.93 -6.73 -1.05
N LYS A 390 12.16 -7.72 -1.93
CA LYS A 390 13.32 -7.73 -2.84
C LYS A 390 13.37 -6.51 -3.76
N ALA A 391 12.22 -6.08 -4.28
CA ALA A 391 12.15 -4.90 -5.14
C ALA A 391 12.47 -3.58 -4.39
N MET A 392 11.95 -3.41 -3.18
CA MET A 392 12.09 -2.15 -2.43
C MET A 392 13.44 -2.02 -1.72
N TYR A 393 13.92 -3.10 -1.09
CA TYR A 393 15.17 -3.11 -0.33
C TYR A 393 16.40 -3.45 -1.19
N LYS A 394 16.20 -4.01 -2.38
CA LYS A 394 17.24 -4.35 -3.36
C LYS A 394 18.33 -5.25 -2.74
N GLU A 395 19.59 -4.86 -2.80
CA GLU A 395 20.73 -5.59 -2.23
C GLU A 395 20.77 -5.59 -0.70
N ASN A 396 20.01 -4.73 -0.02
CA ASN A 396 20.05 -4.62 1.44
C ASN A 396 19.26 -5.72 2.17
N ILE A 397 18.42 -6.47 1.45
CA ILE A 397 17.72 -7.63 2.02
C ILE A 397 18.60 -8.89 1.87
N ASN A 398 19.13 -9.37 2.98
CA ASN A 398 19.97 -10.56 3.00
C ASN A 398 19.11 -11.85 2.91
N SER A 399 19.29 -12.61 1.83
CA SER A 399 18.74 -13.96 1.64
C SER A 399 19.83 -15.05 1.65
N ASN A 400 21.05 -14.72 2.08
CA ASN A 400 22.17 -15.67 2.10
C ASN A 400 22.18 -16.44 3.42
N PHE A 401 21.49 -17.58 3.43
CA PHE A 401 21.49 -18.56 4.51
C PHE A 401 21.25 -19.95 3.91
N THR A 402 21.64 -21.00 4.62
CA THR A 402 21.54 -22.40 4.16
C THR A 402 20.47 -23.21 4.89
N SER A 403 20.00 -22.74 6.03
CA SER A 403 18.95 -23.40 6.81
C SER A 403 18.10 -22.40 7.61
N PHE A 404 16.96 -22.83 8.16
CA PHE A 404 16.19 -22.00 9.10
C PHE A 404 16.64 -22.24 10.55
N PRO A 405 16.41 -21.28 11.46
CA PRO A 405 16.81 -21.40 12.87
C PRO A 405 16.13 -22.60 13.57
N LYS A 406 16.90 -23.35 14.36
CA LYS A 406 16.43 -24.53 15.12
C LYS A 406 16.11 -24.24 16.59
N LYS A 407 15.98 -22.97 16.93
CA LYS A 407 15.64 -22.50 18.28
C LYS A 407 14.54 -21.45 18.19
N ILE A 408 13.48 -21.66 18.96
CA ILE A 408 12.35 -20.75 19.10
C ILE A 408 12.34 -20.23 20.54
N LEU A 409 12.41 -18.92 20.68
CA LEU A 409 12.14 -18.23 21.94
C LEU A 409 10.68 -17.78 21.93
N THR A 410 9.99 -17.83 23.07
CA THR A 410 8.64 -17.28 23.20
C THR A 410 8.55 -16.32 24.37
N THR A 411 7.76 -15.26 24.24
CA THR A 411 7.48 -14.35 25.35
C THR A 411 6.03 -13.88 25.30
N GLY A 412 5.36 -13.82 26.45
CA GLY A 412 3.92 -13.56 26.54
C GLY A 412 3.02 -14.64 25.92
N PHE A 413 3.58 -15.78 25.50
CA PHE A 413 2.82 -16.88 24.90
C PHE A 413 1.95 -17.59 25.94
N PRO A 414 0.75 -18.05 25.56
CA PRO A 414 -0.07 -18.91 26.41
C PRO A 414 0.66 -20.22 26.72
N THR A 415 0.49 -20.74 27.93
CA THR A 415 1.01 -22.07 28.33
C THR A 415 -0.03 -23.18 28.22
N SER A 416 -1.31 -22.82 28.03
CA SER A 416 -2.43 -23.74 27.87
C SER A 416 -3.50 -23.16 26.96
N ALA A 417 -4.27 -24.03 26.31
CA ALA A 417 -5.31 -23.69 25.34
C ALA A 417 -6.63 -23.30 26.03
N THR A 418 -6.63 -22.23 26.83
CA THR A 418 -7.80 -21.78 27.60
C THR A 418 -8.70 -20.78 26.86
N SER A 419 -8.27 -20.31 25.68
CA SER A 419 -9.03 -19.43 24.79
C SER A 419 -8.81 -19.87 23.34
N GLU A 420 -9.73 -19.49 22.44
CA GLU A 420 -9.57 -19.78 21.00
C GLU A 420 -8.27 -19.19 20.44
N ALA A 421 -7.94 -17.95 20.80
CA ALA A 421 -6.67 -17.33 20.43
C ALA A 421 -5.47 -18.11 20.99
N GLY A 422 -5.56 -18.57 22.24
CA GLY A 422 -4.52 -19.41 22.84
C GLY A 422 -4.33 -20.74 22.11
N THR A 423 -5.43 -21.37 21.69
CA THR A 423 -5.41 -22.58 20.86
C THR A 423 -4.72 -22.34 19.52
N VAL A 424 -5.06 -21.26 18.82
CA VAL A 424 -4.45 -20.90 17.53
C VAL A 424 -2.94 -20.65 17.69
N LEU A 425 -2.53 -19.92 18.73
CA LEU A 425 -1.12 -19.63 18.99
C LEU A 425 -0.31 -20.90 19.32
N LEU A 426 -0.84 -21.78 20.17
CA LEU A 426 -0.19 -23.04 20.55
C LEU A 426 -0.11 -24.04 19.40
N ASP A 427 -1.16 -24.12 18.58
CA ASP A 427 -1.18 -24.94 17.37
C ASP A 427 -0.12 -24.47 16.36
N PHE A 428 -0.03 -23.15 16.12
CA PHE A 428 1.01 -22.60 15.26
C PHE A 428 2.42 -22.88 15.83
N LEU A 429 2.65 -22.65 17.12
CA LEU A 429 3.94 -22.92 17.75
C LEU A 429 4.36 -24.39 17.60
N THR A 430 3.41 -25.32 17.73
CA THR A 430 3.65 -26.77 17.55
C THR A 430 3.99 -27.11 16.09
N LYS A 431 3.24 -26.55 15.13
CA LYS A 431 3.50 -26.75 13.70
C LYS A 431 4.83 -26.15 13.28
N LEU A 432 5.15 -24.95 13.77
CA LEU A 432 6.40 -24.26 13.48
C LEU A 432 7.60 -25.01 14.06
N SER A 433 7.56 -25.43 15.33
CA SER A 433 8.66 -26.17 15.94
C SER A 433 8.91 -27.51 15.24
N THR A 434 7.83 -28.20 14.83
CA THR A 434 7.92 -29.43 14.04
C THR A 434 8.53 -29.16 12.67
N PHE A 435 8.04 -28.13 11.95
CA PHE A 435 8.52 -27.77 10.62
C PHE A 435 10.02 -27.40 10.62
N LEU A 436 10.46 -26.66 11.64
CA LEU A 436 11.86 -26.23 11.78
C LEU A 436 12.76 -27.28 12.42
N ASN A 437 12.20 -28.39 12.94
CA ASN A 437 12.88 -29.30 13.86
C ASN A 437 13.59 -28.52 14.99
N ALA A 438 12.84 -27.60 15.60
CA ALA A 438 13.34 -26.62 16.55
C ALA A 438 12.97 -26.94 18.00
N THR A 439 13.83 -26.51 18.92
CA THR A 439 13.53 -26.50 20.36
C THR A 439 12.85 -25.19 20.75
N THR A 440 11.88 -25.25 21.65
CA THR A 440 11.14 -24.06 22.13
C THR A 440 11.46 -23.79 23.59
N SER A 441 11.71 -22.52 23.93
CA SER A 441 11.93 -22.08 25.31
C SER A 441 11.31 -20.72 25.59
N ALA A 442 10.75 -20.54 26.79
CA ALA A 442 10.19 -19.25 27.21
C ALA A 442 11.32 -18.29 27.62
N LEU A 443 11.25 -17.06 27.15
CA LEU A 443 12.14 -15.95 27.49
C LEU A 443 11.44 -14.99 28.45
N ASP A 444 11.98 -14.89 29.66
CA ASP A 444 11.73 -13.77 30.56
C ASP A 444 12.83 -12.72 30.37
N ILE A 445 12.50 -11.68 29.62
CA ILE A 445 13.41 -10.58 29.29
C ILE A 445 13.86 -9.78 30.51
N ASN A 446 13.02 -9.67 31.55
CA ASN A 446 13.36 -8.90 32.74
C ASN A 446 14.35 -9.68 33.62
N THR A 447 14.16 -11.00 33.70
CA THR A 447 15.12 -11.89 34.36
C THR A 447 16.46 -11.90 33.62
N LEU A 448 16.45 -12.01 32.29
CA LEU A 448 17.67 -11.95 31.48
C LEU A 448 18.38 -10.60 31.63
N TRP A 449 17.68 -9.48 31.50
CA TRP A 449 18.25 -8.15 31.77
C TRP A 449 18.83 -8.10 33.17
N SER A 450 18.13 -8.64 34.16
CA SER A 450 18.61 -8.56 35.54
C SER A 450 19.95 -9.25 35.75
N SER A 451 20.21 -10.35 35.06
CA SER A 451 21.46 -11.11 35.15
C SER A 451 22.55 -10.66 34.18
N THR A 452 22.21 -10.02 33.05
CA THR A 452 23.18 -9.63 32.01
C THR A 452 23.20 -8.13 31.68
N ARG A 453 22.53 -7.28 32.46
CA ARG A 453 22.46 -5.84 32.18
C ARG A 453 23.85 -5.20 32.06
N PRO A 454 24.04 -4.27 31.11
CA PRO A 454 25.28 -3.49 31.01
C PRO A 454 25.49 -2.59 32.24
N THR A 455 26.75 -2.25 32.51
CA THR A 455 27.13 -1.33 33.61
C THR A 455 26.53 0.06 33.46
N GLU A 456 26.35 0.51 32.22
CA GLU A 456 25.78 1.78 31.77
C GLU A 456 24.32 1.93 32.21
N ALA A 457 23.62 0.82 32.46
CA ALA A 457 22.27 0.84 33.01
C ALA A 457 22.23 1.31 34.48
N ALA A 458 23.37 1.45 35.16
CA ALA A 458 23.50 1.94 36.53
C ALA A 458 22.55 1.23 37.52
N GLY A 459 22.36 -0.08 37.35
CA GLY A 459 21.48 -0.90 38.21
C GLY A 459 19.97 -0.72 37.95
N ASN A 460 19.56 0.11 36.99
CA ASN A 460 18.16 0.26 36.63
C ASN A 460 17.57 -1.04 36.05
N SER A 461 16.31 -1.32 36.38
CA SER A 461 15.53 -2.34 35.66
C SER A 461 15.34 -1.93 34.19
N LEU A 462 15.05 -2.89 33.31
CA LEU A 462 14.83 -2.62 31.89
C LEU A 462 13.73 -1.56 31.68
N SER A 463 12.62 -1.68 32.42
CA SER A 463 11.50 -0.74 32.36
C SER A 463 11.90 0.69 32.77
N GLN A 464 12.74 0.83 33.81
CA GLN A 464 13.25 2.14 34.23
C GLN A 464 14.23 2.71 33.21
N PHE A 465 15.16 1.90 32.71
CA PHE A 465 16.20 2.33 31.78
C PHE A 465 15.64 2.79 30.44
N MET A 466 14.63 2.07 29.92
CA MET A 466 14.01 2.35 28.63
C MET A 466 12.74 3.19 28.72
N GLY A 467 12.25 3.48 29.94
CA GLY A 467 10.90 3.99 30.18
C GLY A 467 10.58 5.34 29.52
N THR A 468 11.59 6.18 29.31
CA THR A 468 11.45 7.49 28.67
C THR A 468 12.10 7.57 27.29
N VAL A 469 12.87 6.56 26.87
CA VAL A 469 13.63 6.59 25.61
C VAL A 469 12.71 6.81 24.41
N TYR A 470 11.71 5.94 24.24
CA TYR A 470 10.76 6.06 23.13
C TYR A 470 10.01 7.40 23.10
N PRO A 471 9.29 7.82 24.17
CA PRO A 471 8.52 9.05 24.13
C PRO A 471 9.39 10.31 24.00
N ILE A 472 10.64 10.32 24.47
CA ILE A 472 11.57 11.44 24.23
C ILE A 472 11.93 11.52 22.75
N LEU A 473 12.41 10.41 22.16
CA LEU A 473 12.91 10.41 20.78
C LEU A 473 11.83 10.81 19.78
N ILE A 474 10.65 10.18 19.81
CA ILE A 474 9.57 10.49 18.85
C ILE A 474 9.04 11.92 19.00
N SER A 475 9.18 12.52 20.18
CA SER A 475 8.62 13.84 20.46
C SER A 475 9.61 14.95 20.11
N GLN A 476 10.86 14.85 20.58
CA GLN A 476 11.87 15.88 20.33
C GLN A 476 12.34 15.87 18.87
N GLN A 477 12.55 14.69 18.28
CA GLN A 477 12.99 14.59 16.88
C GLN A 477 11.92 15.08 15.91
N GLN A 478 10.68 14.59 16.01
CA GLN A 478 9.60 15.07 15.14
C GLN A 478 9.38 16.57 15.31
N TYR A 479 9.38 17.07 16.56
CA TYR A 479 9.15 18.48 16.80
C TYR A 479 10.21 19.35 16.10
N ARG A 480 11.49 18.98 16.24
CA ARG A 480 12.62 19.68 15.64
C ARG A 480 12.65 19.56 14.10
N LEU A 481 12.47 18.35 13.58
CA LEU A 481 12.68 18.04 12.16
C LEU A 481 11.46 18.38 11.29
N PHE A 482 10.26 18.37 11.86
CA PHE A 482 9.02 18.52 11.11
C PHE A 482 8.15 19.66 11.64
N THR A 483 7.85 19.68 12.94
CA THR A 483 6.87 20.62 13.49
C THR A 483 7.36 22.07 13.45
N LEU A 484 8.61 22.35 13.81
CA LEU A 484 9.17 23.70 13.79
C LEU A 484 9.18 24.31 12.37
N PRO A 485 9.68 23.63 11.32
CA PRO A 485 9.55 24.10 9.94
C PRO A 485 8.10 24.33 9.53
N PHE A 486 7.20 23.35 9.75
CA PHE A 486 5.79 23.47 9.39
C PHE A 486 5.14 24.70 10.05
N TYR A 487 5.39 24.88 11.34
CA TYR A 487 4.87 26.02 12.08
C TYR A 487 5.41 27.36 11.59
N SER A 488 6.69 27.44 11.23
CA SER A 488 7.30 28.64 10.66
C SER A 488 6.65 29.00 9.32
N ASP A 489 6.52 28.02 8.43
CA ASP A 489 5.94 28.20 7.09
C ASP A 489 4.45 28.59 7.19
N TYR A 490 3.70 27.94 8.06
CA TYR A 490 2.29 28.26 8.30
C TYR A 490 2.12 29.67 8.88
N ALA A 491 2.95 30.04 9.86
CA ALA A 491 2.93 31.39 10.43
C ALA A 491 3.24 32.46 9.37
N ALA A 492 4.20 32.21 8.49
CA ALA A 492 4.54 33.12 7.40
C ALA A 492 3.39 33.29 6.39
N ALA A 493 2.62 32.23 6.12
CA ALA A 493 1.49 32.26 5.20
C ALA A 493 0.16 32.78 5.80
N HIS A 494 0.03 32.81 7.14
CA HIS A 494 -1.24 33.05 7.82
C HIS A 494 -1.17 34.09 8.95
N ASP A 495 -0.42 35.18 8.77
CA ASP A 495 -0.26 36.31 9.71
C ASP A 495 0.18 35.90 11.13
N GLY A 496 1.13 34.97 11.24
CA GLY A 496 1.67 34.51 12.52
C GLY A 496 0.78 33.51 13.28
N ARG A 497 -0.32 33.04 12.68
CA ARG A 497 -1.21 32.04 13.30
C ARG A 497 -0.54 30.66 13.37
N ARG A 498 -1.11 29.78 14.20
CA ARG A 498 -0.73 28.35 14.30
C ARG A 498 -1.79 27.48 13.61
N PRO A 499 -1.39 26.37 12.96
CA PRO A 499 -2.33 25.40 12.44
C PRO A 499 -2.98 24.61 13.58
N PHE A 500 -4.18 24.06 13.32
CA PHE A 500 -4.78 23.08 14.22
C PHE A 500 -4.00 21.76 14.15
N ILE A 501 -3.89 21.10 15.32
CA ILE A 501 -3.20 19.83 15.50
C ILE A 501 -4.06 18.95 16.40
N ASN A 502 -4.18 17.65 16.06
CA ASN A 502 -4.90 16.67 16.85
C ASN A 502 -4.31 16.56 18.27
N PRO A 503 -5.12 16.16 19.27
CA PRO A 503 -4.68 16.09 20.66
C PRO A 503 -3.46 15.18 20.91
N VAL A 504 -3.34 14.05 20.19
CA VAL A 504 -2.24 13.08 20.40
C VAL A 504 -0.87 13.67 20.07
N PRO A 505 -0.60 14.20 18.84
CA PRO A 505 0.68 14.83 18.54
C PRO A 505 0.99 16.01 19.48
N LEU A 506 -0.01 16.85 19.83
CA LEU A 506 0.19 17.96 20.77
C LEU A 506 0.68 17.49 22.13
N THR A 507 0.03 16.48 22.72
CA THR A 507 0.42 15.96 24.05
C THR A 507 1.82 15.35 24.02
N ARG A 508 2.18 14.64 22.94
CA ARG A 508 3.50 14.02 22.81
C ARG A 508 4.59 15.08 22.67
N TRP A 509 4.40 16.07 21.80
CA TRP A 509 5.36 17.17 21.68
C TRP A 509 5.50 17.93 22.99
N ALA A 510 4.40 18.26 23.67
CA ALA A 510 4.44 18.91 24.98
C ALA A 510 5.22 18.09 26.02
N TYR A 511 5.05 16.76 26.02
CA TYR A 511 5.86 15.86 26.84
C TYR A 511 7.35 15.96 26.49
N GLY A 512 7.73 15.87 25.22
CA GLY A 512 9.13 15.98 24.82
C GLY A 512 9.76 17.35 25.16
N GLN A 513 8.98 18.43 25.02
CA GLN A 513 9.44 19.79 25.33
C GLN A 513 9.53 20.08 26.85
N SER A 514 9.00 19.21 27.72
CA SER A 514 9.20 19.36 29.17
C SER A 514 10.57 18.86 29.63
N PHE A 515 11.33 18.19 28.75
CA PHE A 515 12.71 17.75 28.99
C PHE A 515 13.72 18.69 28.31
N PRO A 516 14.95 18.79 28.84
CA PRO A 516 16.01 19.55 28.19
C PRO A 516 16.39 18.93 26.83
N ALA A 517 17.02 19.72 25.95
CA ALA A 517 17.50 19.24 24.65
C ALA A 517 18.54 18.11 24.76
N THR A 518 19.28 18.05 25.87
CA THR A 518 20.22 16.96 26.17
C THR A 518 19.54 15.61 26.41
N ALA A 519 18.22 15.59 26.61
CA ALA A 519 17.47 14.35 26.81
C ALA A 519 17.42 13.49 25.53
N GLU A 520 17.41 14.11 24.33
CA GLU A 520 17.49 13.38 23.05
C GLU A 520 18.79 12.57 22.97
N GLU A 521 19.93 13.22 23.26
CA GLU A 521 21.25 12.60 23.24
C GLU A 521 21.35 11.45 24.27
N GLN A 522 20.85 11.65 25.48
CA GLN A 522 20.81 10.60 26.49
C GLN A 522 19.90 9.43 26.09
N ALA A 523 18.73 9.72 25.48
CA ALA A 523 17.84 8.68 25.00
C ALA A 523 18.47 7.86 23.86
N LEU A 524 19.21 8.50 22.95
CA LEU A 524 20.00 7.82 21.91
C LEU A 524 21.12 6.96 22.50
N ALA A 525 21.83 7.45 23.52
CA ALA A 525 22.84 6.68 24.22
C ALA A 525 22.22 5.43 24.89
N ASN A 526 21.11 5.58 25.61
CA ASN A 526 20.41 4.45 26.22
C ASN A 526 19.87 3.46 25.19
N LYS A 527 19.32 3.96 24.06
CA LYS A 527 18.91 3.11 22.94
C LYS A 527 20.09 2.30 22.38
N THR A 528 21.26 2.91 22.27
CA THR A 528 22.49 2.23 21.79
C THR A 528 22.91 1.12 22.75
N VAL A 529 22.99 1.42 24.05
CA VAL A 529 23.26 0.41 25.10
C VAL A 529 22.27 -0.76 25.03
N PHE A 530 20.98 -0.47 24.85
CA PHE A 530 19.96 -1.51 24.70
C PHE A 530 20.15 -2.32 23.41
N THR A 531 20.50 -1.67 22.30
CA THR A 531 20.75 -2.32 21.01
C THR A 531 21.88 -3.34 21.12
N ASP A 532 23.00 -2.92 21.70
CA ASP A 532 24.18 -3.77 21.88
C ASP A 532 23.87 -4.95 22.82
N TRP A 533 23.17 -4.67 23.92
CA TRP A 533 22.71 -5.72 24.83
C TRP A 533 21.79 -6.72 24.13
N TRP A 534 20.78 -6.25 23.40
CA TRP A 534 19.81 -7.12 22.72
C TRP A 534 20.49 -8.04 21.70
N ASN A 535 21.31 -7.46 20.82
CA ASN A 535 21.98 -8.18 19.75
C ASN A 535 23.01 -9.20 20.28
N SER A 536 23.52 -9.00 21.50
CA SER A 536 24.49 -9.90 22.12
C SER A 536 23.87 -10.97 23.03
N ASN A 537 22.58 -10.84 23.40
CA ASN A 537 21.97 -11.69 24.44
C ASN A 537 20.70 -12.45 24.01
N VAL A 538 19.99 -12.01 22.96
CA VAL A 538 18.64 -12.54 22.68
C VAL A 538 18.55 -13.26 21.33
N VAL A 539 18.64 -12.52 20.23
CA VAL A 539 18.59 -13.06 18.86
C VAL A 539 19.91 -12.75 18.16
N LEU A 540 20.86 -13.68 18.30
CA LEU A 540 22.21 -13.55 17.77
C LEU A 540 22.26 -13.93 16.28
N GLU A 541 23.22 -13.36 15.56
CA GLU A 541 23.51 -13.71 14.17
C GLU A 541 24.08 -15.13 14.03
N SER A 542 23.80 -15.78 12.90
CA SER A 542 24.30 -17.11 12.56
C SER A 542 24.70 -17.15 11.09
N GLU A 543 25.88 -17.68 10.78
CA GLU A 543 26.31 -17.85 9.38
C GLU A 543 25.45 -18.87 8.61
N GLU A 544 24.93 -19.89 9.30
CA GLU A 544 24.15 -20.96 8.67
C GLU A 544 22.68 -20.55 8.45
N SER A 545 22.05 -19.96 9.47
CA SER A 545 20.61 -19.68 9.48
C SER A 545 20.24 -18.20 9.49
N CYS A 546 21.22 -17.31 9.27
CA CYS A 546 21.16 -15.86 9.50
C CYS A 546 20.97 -15.46 10.97
N SER A 547 20.04 -16.12 11.68
CA SER A 547 19.73 -15.88 13.10
C SER A 547 19.84 -17.20 13.86
N GLU A 548 20.46 -17.23 15.04
CA GLU A 548 20.56 -18.44 15.87
C GLU A 548 19.20 -18.92 16.38
N SER A 549 18.28 -17.97 16.61
CA SER A 549 16.92 -18.23 17.04
C SER A 549 15.95 -17.21 16.45
N ILE A 550 14.66 -17.54 16.51
CA ILE A 550 13.56 -16.58 16.32
C ILE A 550 12.81 -16.41 17.63
N LEU A 551 12.36 -15.18 17.90
CA LEU A 551 11.52 -14.87 19.06
C LEU A 551 10.09 -14.62 18.61
N LEU A 552 9.14 -15.30 19.26
CA LEU A 552 7.70 -15.17 19.02
C LEU A 552 7.02 -14.46 20.19
N TYR A 553 6.11 -13.53 19.89
CA TYR A 553 5.16 -13.00 20.85
C TYR A 553 3.77 -12.81 20.22
N PRO A 554 2.66 -12.91 20.98
CA PRO A 554 1.32 -12.70 20.42
C PRO A 554 1.14 -11.25 19.94
N GLY A 555 0.70 -11.08 18.70
CA GLY A 555 0.41 -9.76 18.11
C GLY A 555 -1.00 -9.30 18.45
N ALA A 556 -1.99 -9.89 17.79
CA ALA A 556 -3.41 -9.75 18.10
C ALA A 556 -3.99 -11.09 18.59
N SER A 557 -4.93 -11.03 19.53
CA SER A 557 -5.54 -12.21 20.16
C SER A 557 -7.07 -12.21 20.04
N GLY A 558 -7.60 -11.59 18.98
CA GLY A 558 -9.04 -11.53 18.73
C GLY A 558 -9.87 -10.75 19.75
N ASN A 559 -9.25 -9.83 20.49
CA ASN A 559 -9.98 -8.98 21.45
C ASN A 559 -10.64 -7.79 20.74
N PRO A 560 -11.93 -7.51 21.00
CA PRO A 560 -12.61 -6.37 20.38
C PRO A 560 -12.06 -5.04 20.89
N ASN A 561 -11.96 -4.09 19.98
CA ASN A 561 -11.54 -2.72 20.23
C ASN A 561 -12.45 -1.77 19.44
N TYR A 562 -13.63 -1.47 19.98
CA TYR A 562 -14.66 -0.74 19.26
C TYR A 562 -14.35 0.75 19.08
N ARG A 563 -14.55 1.26 17.86
CA ARG A 563 -14.32 2.67 17.50
C ARG A 563 -15.30 3.67 18.13
N ASN A 564 -16.40 3.18 18.72
CA ASN A 564 -17.43 3.98 19.39
C ASN A 564 -17.24 4.06 20.92
N THR A 565 -16.11 3.58 21.43
CA THR A 565 -15.77 3.70 22.85
C THR A 565 -15.00 5.01 23.11
N TYR A 566 -15.54 5.86 23.98
CA TYR A 566 -14.80 7.04 24.45
C TYR A 566 -13.70 6.64 25.44
N ARG A 567 -12.49 7.14 25.21
CA ARG A 567 -11.31 6.85 26.04
C ARG A 567 -10.94 8.06 26.90
N SER A 568 -9.98 7.85 27.81
CA SER A 568 -9.31 8.95 28.49
C SER A 568 -8.55 9.84 27.50
N ALA A 569 -8.24 11.06 27.95
CA ALA A 569 -7.35 11.96 27.20
C ALA A 569 -6.02 11.27 26.82
N PRO A 570 -5.43 11.61 25.66
CA PRO A 570 -4.21 10.98 25.21
C PRO A 570 -3.03 11.33 26.13
N GLY A 571 -2.06 10.40 26.21
CA GLY A 571 -0.84 10.55 27.00
C GLY A 571 0.41 10.22 26.20
N ALA A 572 1.58 10.52 26.77
CA ALA A 572 2.86 10.11 26.21
C ALA A 572 3.04 8.57 26.32
N PRO A 573 3.54 7.89 25.27
CA PRO A 573 3.70 6.45 25.27
C PRO A 573 4.93 5.99 26.08
N THR A 574 4.87 6.11 27.41
CA THR A 574 5.96 5.73 28.32
C THR A 574 6.09 4.21 28.50
N GLY A 575 7.20 3.80 29.12
CA GLY A 575 7.45 2.42 29.53
C GLY A 575 8.09 1.54 28.44
N PHE A 576 8.39 0.31 28.82
CA PHE A 576 8.92 -0.73 27.93
C PHE A 576 7.82 -1.74 27.57
N SER A 577 7.84 -2.23 26.34
CA SER A 577 7.04 -3.39 25.91
C SER A 577 7.81 -4.20 24.88
N ILE A 578 7.48 -5.50 24.74
CA ILE A 578 8.16 -6.36 23.78
C ILE A 578 8.04 -5.83 22.34
N GLY A 579 6.88 -5.28 21.98
CA GLY A 579 6.66 -4.65 20.68
C GLY A 579 7.45 -3.36 20.44
N ARG A 580 8.26 -2.87 21.39
CA ARG A 580 9.19 -1.74 21.14
C ARG A 580 10.63 -2.19 20.94
N VAL A 581 10.94 -3.47 21.18
CA VAL A 581 12.29 -4.01 21.03
C VAL A 581 12.83 -3.75 19.64
N SER A 582 12.06 -4.07 18.61
CA SER A 582 12.49 -3.91 17.22
C SER A 582 12.80 -2.45 16.90
N ASN A 583 12.02 -1.50 17.41
CA ASN A 583 12.28 -0.06 17.27
C ASN A 583 13.61 0.35 17.91
N PHE A 584 13.92 -0.16 19.10
CA PHE A 584 15.18 0.16 19.78
C PHE A 584 16.39 -0.53 19.16
N ALA A 585 16.35 -1.86 19.06
CA ALA A 585 17.46 -2.69 18.60
C ALA A 585 17.67 -2.67 17.08
N GLY A 586 16.68 -2.18 16.32
CA GLY A 586 16.75 -2.10 14.86
C GLY A 586 16.70 -3.45 14.16
N VAL A 587 16.21 -4.49 14.84
CA VAL A 587 16.01 -5.86 14.33
C VAL A 587 14.68 -5.98 13.55
N PRO A 588 14.54 -6.96 12.63
CA PRO A 588 13.27 -7.15 11.94
C PRO A 588 12.20 -7.71 12.87
N ASP A 589 10.96 -7.32 12.63
CA ASP A 589 9.79 -7.75 13.39
C ASP A 589 8.58 -7.83 12.48
N ILE A 590 8.10 -9.07 12.29
CA ILE A 590 7.20 -9.42 11.21
C ILE A 590 5.95 -10.13 11.75
N VAL A 591 4.78 -9.68 11.31
CA VAL A 591 3.47 -10.21 11.70
C VAL A 591 3.02 -11.30 10.73
N TYR A 592 2.65 -12.46 11.27
CA TYR A 592 1.95 -13.54 10.56
C TYR A 592 0.50 -13.67 11.05
N PRO A 593 -0.51 -13.64 10.16
CA PRO A 593 -1.88 -14.00 10.49
C PRO A 593 -2.01 -15.52 10.61
N LEU A 594 -2.50 -15.99 11.75
CA LEU A 594 -2.55 -17.41 12.10
C LEU A 594 -3.96 -17.99 12.04
N GLY A 595 -4.94 -17.21 12.46
CA GLY A 595 -6.33 -17.64 12.56
C GLY A 595 -7.24 -16.51 12.98
N GLN A 596 -8.36 -16.88 13.59
CA GLN A 596 -9.31 -15.94 14.17
C GLN A 596 -9.89 -16.51 15.47
N ALA A 597 -10.37 -15.64 16.34
CA ALA A 597 -11.08 -16.00 17.56
C ALA A 597 -12.44 -15.32 17.59
N SER A 598 -13.43 -16.04 18.10
CA SER A 598 -14.80 -15.57 18.22
C SER A 598 -14.95 -14.56 19.35
N TYR A 599 -15.88 -13.62 19.17
CA TYR A 599 -16.34 -12.71 20.21
C TYR A 599 -17.82 -12.42 20.03
N GLN A 600 -18.50 -12.04 21.11
CA GLN A 600 -19.86 -11.56 21.05
C GLN A 600 -19.86 -10.07 20.70
N SER A 601 -20.28 -9.74 19.48
CA SER A 601 -20.35 -8.35 19.03
C SER A 601 -21.44 -7.58 19.77
N THR A 602 -21.08 -6.42 20.31
CA THR A 602 -22.04 -5.47 20.89
C THR A 602 -22.75 -4.64 19.81
N ILE A 603 -22.29 -4.73 18.55
CA ILE A 603 -22.82 -3.98 17.41
C ILE A 603 -23.83 -4.84 16.65
N THR A 604 -23.45 -6.05 16.24
CA THR A 604 -24.34 -6.94 15.45
C THR A 604 -25.19 -7.85 16.33
N LEU A 605 -24.86 -7.95 17.62
CA LEU A 605 -25.49 -8.87 18.59
C LEU A 605 -25.35 -10.35 18.18
N LYS A 606 -24.32 -10.66 17.40
CA LYS A 606 -23.98 -12.01 16.94
C LYS A 606 -22.55 -12.37 17.34
N THR A 607 -22.23 -13.65 17.22
CA THR A 607 -20.86 -14.12 17.23
C THR A 607 -20.17 -13.66 15.96
N GLU A 608 -19.08 -12.93 16.11
CA GLU A 608 -18.23 -12.44 15.03
C GLU A 608 -16.79 -12.92 15.30
N PHE A 609 -15.87 -12.72 14.34
CA PHE A 609 -14.49 -13.22 14.45
C PHE A 609 -13.47 -12.11 14.25
N LEU A 610 -12.42 -12.11 15.07
CA LEU A 610 -11.29 -11.19 14.94
C LEU A 610 -9.97 -11.93 14.77
N PRO A 611 -9.00 -11.32 14.06
CA PRO A 611 -7.74 -11.99 13.75
C PRO A 611 -6.93 -12.37 14.99
N VAL A 612 -6.24 -13.51 14.87
CA VAL A 612 -5.17 -13.94 15.78
C VAL A 612 -3.88 -13.96 14.98
N THR A 613 -2.87 -13.22 15.47
CA THR A 613 -1.58 -13.02 14.79
C THR A 613 -0.42 -13.22 15.77
N VAL A 614 0.75 -13.51 15.21
CA VAL A 614 2.01 -13.60 15.94
C VAL A 614 3.02 -12.67 15.31
N ASP A 615 3.83 -12.05 16.14
CA ASP A 615 4.99 -11.28 15.72
C ASP A 615 6.24 -12.16 15.88
N ILE A 616 7.13 -12.10 14.89
CA ILE A 616 8.36 -12.88 14.82
C ILE A 616 9.54 -11.94 14.65
N VAL A 617 10.48 -12.03 15.57
CA VAL A 617 11.72 -11.25 15.62
C VAL A 617 12.92 -12.16 15.34
N ALA A 618 13.86 -11.68 14.54
CA ALA A 618 15.13 -12.35 14.25
C ALA A 618 16.31 -11.40 14.49
N ALA A 619 17.54 -11.88 14.30
CA ALA A 619 18.74 -11.03 14.29
C ALA A 619 18.64 -9.93 13.22
N LYS A 620 19.35 -8.81 13.44
CA LYS A 620 19.38 -7.68 12.51
C LYS A 620 19.89 -8.14 11.14
N GLY A 621 19.25 -7.68 10.07
CA GLY A 621 19.57 -8.06 8.69
C GLY A 621 18.97 -9.39 8.23
N CYS A 622 18.32 -10.17 9.11
CA CYS A 622 17.69 -11.45 8.76
C CYS A 622 16.26 -11.35 8.23
N ASP A 623 15.91 -10.18 7.69
CA ASP A 623 14.62 -9.90 7.06
C ASP A 623 14.29 -10.91 5.96
N GLY A 624 15.24 -11.19 5.05
CA GLY A 624 15.07 -12.14 3.95
C GLY A 624 14.71 -13.54 4.42
N MET A 625 15.35 -14.00 5.49
CA MET A 625 15.05 -15.29 6.11
C MET A 625 13.60 -15.37 6.59
N LEU A 626 13.06 -14.31 7.20
CA LEU A 626 11.68 -14.30 7.66
C LEU A 626 10.68 -14.31 6.48
N PHE A 627 10.91 -13.53 5.41
CA PHE A 627 10.03 -13.61 4.23
C PHE A 627 10.06 -15.00 3.57
N GLU A 628 11.23 -15.63 3.50
CA GLU A 628 11.38 -16.99 2.98
C GLU A 628 10.73 -18.04 3.88
N LEU A 629 10.80 -17.86 5.20
CA LEU A 629 10.08 -18.69 6.16
C LEU A 629 8.56 -18.58 5.95
N ALA A 630 8.01 -17.38 5.76
CA ALA A 630 6.59 -17.19 5.47
C ALA A 630 6.16 -17.94 4.20
N ALA A 631 6.95 -17.83 3.13
CA ALA A 631 6.71 -18.54 1.87
C ALA A 631 6.77 -20.07 2.04
N ALA A 632 7.76 -20.58 2.79
CA ALA A 632 7.93 -21.99 3.06
C ALA A 632 6.78 -22.57 3.90
N LEU A 633 6.35 -21.84 4.95
CA LEU A 633 5.21 -22.21 5.78
C LEU A 633 3.89 -22.16 5.01
N ASN A 634 3.74 -21.22 4.08
CA ASN A 634 2.58 -21.17 3.20
C ASN A 634 2.53 -22.39 2.26
N LYS A 635 3.66 -22.74 1.64
CA LYS A 635 3.79 -23.96 0.82
C LYS A 635 3.51 -25.24 1.61
N ALA A 636 3.85 -25.27 2.90
CA ALA A 636 3.55 -26.36 3.81
C ALA A 636 2.09 -26.38 4.32
N GLY A 637 1.27 -25.37 3.97
CA GLY A 637 -0.11 -25.23 4.44
C GLY A 637 -0.26 -24.81 5.91
N ILE A 638 0.82 -24.37 6.55
CA ILE A 638 0.83 -23.87 7.93
C ILE A 638 0.31 -22.43 7.98
N LEU A 639 0.78 -21.59 7.04
CA LEU A 639 0.28 -20.23 6.85
C LEU A 639 -0.63 -20.17 5.62
N LYS A 640 -1.63 -19.28 5.65
CA LYS A 640 -2.61 -19.11 4.57
C LYS A 640 -2.63 -17.67 4.06
N VAL A 641 -3.16 -17.47 2.87
CA VAL A 641 -3.46 -16.12 2.34
C VAL A 641 -4.78 -15.66 2.98
N PRO A 642 -4.80 -14.56 3.75
CA PRO A 642 -6.03 -14.02 4.32
C PRO A 642 -7.01 -13.58 3.22
N LYS A 643 -8.30 -13.75 3.48
CA LYS A 643 -9.38 -13.22 2.65
C LYS A 643 -9.61 -11.74 2.94
N THR A 644 -10.28 -11.04 2.03
CA THR A 644 -10.87 -9.73 2.31
C THR A 644 -12.24 -9.84 2.97
N GLY A 645 -12.65 -8.83 3.74
CA GLY A 645 -13.99 -8.76 4.36
C GLY A 645 -13.98 -9.08 5.86
N SER A 646 -15.13 -9.49 6.40
CA SER A 646 -15.35 -9.68 7.85
C SER A 646 -14.51 -10.78 8.48
N GLU A 647 -14.22 -11.85 7.75
CA GLU A 647 -13.43 -12.99 8.24
C GLU A 647 -12.04 -13.06 7.63
N THR A 648 -11.07 -13.55 8.41
CA THR A 648 -9.67 -13.58 7.99
C THR A 648 -9.38 -14.75 7.05
N PHE A 649 -10.04 -15.91 7.19
CA PHE A 649 -9.70 -17.15 6.48
C PHE A 649 -10.84 -17.92 5.85
#